data_AF-A0AAN2A317-F1
#
_entry.id   AF-A0AAN2A317-F1
#
_cell.length_a   1.000
_cell.length_b   1.000
_cell.length_c   1.000
_cell.angle_alpha   90.00
_cell.angle_beta   90.00
_cell.angle_gamma   90.00
#
_symmetry.space_group_name_H-M   'P 1'
#
loop_
_entity.id
_entity.type
_entity.pdbx_description
1 polymer ?
#
loop_
_entity_poly.entity_id
_entity_poly.type
_entity_poly.pdbx_seq_one_letter_code
_entity_poly.pdbx_strand_id
1 'polypeptide(L)'
;MGIAVKKQTIRDQNYYEAQFATIKSAASAFEQHESKTENLLNVALDKIFEFGESIRQDPQAFESFLSDHGKASNKVTKANPYNALVDLAFSDKRSKSWRSQMSNVLAVAAETIGDQQFVDWLVSNGGVSGCYVLAVQHFARPATAKAEKLRSIRLNTISEELKRKPIVKNALPGVSLPDGFHRSMLFSQGGQTFLVDIREGDNDATIEKYLLEAIGDRAVTTHPLADKPLFSLYRAVDLISGTCKPSSAGQLQCIVIWNEDAENGAVTKLRFLSDAYSFTHATVTLAHALPELNRKGQFILDVSDADIFRQQFQQDTDWTIREDNCGLILADNAKSPTRLTLLPVSDYAEKKLRQGRKLGLRTRHFTMKLDAMQRDSKNLDIAMTLFQKANAQRTTPISRPKRFQWVFNGQHIELGFEQTSGMMNTNYPSVAFKATATTLPQNELLLADAQAAWNSFLAYGEDIGGYIVHGEVEDAAFCIEHTFVNGDAVEYRSPLIIGRKMDPTQICEPFVPTTVPTPPAPQTPPPGSKGSTPSGNSGGSSHSGTTKTGSASASTATSATAAANHRPRNFALIEKNRRAKTTFPATPSSSGRAFGAFITSCLPDDAEHRADRKFDFEWQLEWWRRMTDIPVHVIASNWTDEEIAASKELSLLSEHGGGITRVAPRILIENRIDCLKQLYASDFDWGIIMDDDAVLMQAESHNSSYRLFAEMATKGKDAYNGVDVFAPIYGRKVPFSKELNAPGNPYTNNHVFKKSTDLKGSMIVVRNFEKEGRKPLLPDPSFRTHGEDTYLVLQAVSLGYSSMTCWNMVLEELSGESTFANGDDDRTKKMRKGHDLLVEKFGQLGLRLKAGSHSLDKKEFERACWGAKPKRIEVAKPL
;
A
#
# COMPACT_ATOMS: atom_id res chain seq x y z
N MET A 1 14.71 54.41 -16.27
CA MET A 1 15.36 53.60 -17.33
C MET A 1 14.47 52.39 -17.57
N GLY A 2 13.80 52.33 -18.72
CA GLY A 2 12.94 51.21 -19.08
C GLY A 2 13.78 49.98 -19.41
N ILE A 3 13.56 48.87 -18.72
CA ILE A 3 14.16 47.59 -19.05
C ILE A 3 13.50 47.13 -20.35
N ALA A 4 14.25 47.18 -21.45
CA ALA A 4 13.84 46.64 -22.73
C ALA A 4 13.65 45.12 -22.59
N VAL A 5 12.40 44.67 -22.61
CA VAL A 5 12.07 43.25 -22.78
C VAL A 5 12.52 42.87 -24.19
N LYS A 6 13.59 42.06 -24.30
CA LYS A 6 13.97 41.42 -25.55
C LYS A 6 12.76 40.60 -26.02
N LYS A 7 12.08 41.05 -27.08
CA LYS A 7 11.09 40.23 -27.80
C LYS A 7 11.81 38.97 -28.26
N GLN A 8 11.37 37.83 -27.73
CA GLN A 8 11.80 36.51 -28.16
C GLN A 8 11.46 36.38 -29.65
N THR A 9 12.46 36.13 -30.49
CA THR A 9 12.28 35.99 -31.93
C THR A 9 11.39 34.77 -32.17
N ILE A 10 10.14 34.98 -32.62
CA ILE A 10 9.25 33.89 -33.02
C ILE A 10 9.89 33.24 -34.25
N ARG A 11 10.41 32.02 -34.09
CA ARG A 11 11.01 31.25 -35.18
C ARG A 11 9.87 30.64 -36.00
N ASP A 12 9.90 30.83 -37.31
CA ASP A 12 8.88 30.30 -38.20
C ASP A 12 9.08 28.80 -38.44
N GLN A 13 8.09 28.15 -39.05
CA GLN A 13 8.13 26.71 -39.29
C GLN A 13 9.23 26.29 -40.28
N ASN A 14 9.56 27.17 -41.24
CA ASN A 14 10.63 26.97 -42.20
C ASN A 14 12.01 26.86 -41.53
N TYR A 15 12.23 27.58 -40.44
CA TYR A 15 13.43 27.46 -39.63
C TYR A 15 13.61 26.03 -39.08
N TYR A 16 12.56 25.44 -38.51
CA TYR A 16 12.62 24.09 -37.94
C TYR A 16 12.78 23.02 -39.03
N GLU A 17 12.13 23.17 -40.19
CA GLU A 17 12.33 22.29 -41.35
C GLU A 17 13.78 22.30 -41.85
N ALA A 18 14.37 23.49 -42.00
CA ALA A 18 15.75 23.64 -42.44
C ALA A 18 16.74 23.00 -41.46
N GLN A 19 16.50 23.14 -40.14
CA GLN A 19 17.32 22.47 -39.13
C GLN A 19 17.16 20.96 -39.16
N PHE A 20 15.93 20.46 -39.29
CA PHE A 20 15.67 19.03 -39.31
C PHE A 20 16.21 18.34 -40.56
N ALA A 21 16.32 19.05 -41.69
CA ALA A 21 17.03 18.55 -42.87
C ALA A 21 18.50 18.23 -42.58
N THR A 22 19.18 19.02 -41.74
CA THR A 22 20.57 18.74 -41.34
C THR A 22 20.69 17.49 -40.47
N ILE A 23 19.67 17.19 -39.67
CA ILE A 23 19.57 15.96 -38.88
C ILE A 23 19.40 14.75 -39.80
N LYS A 24 18.47 14.80 -40.76
CA LYS A 24 18.26 13.72 -41.73
C LYS A 24 19.53 13.43 -42.53
N SER A 25 20.29 14.45 -42.91
CA SER A 25 21.58 14.29 -43.59
C SER A 25 22.62 13.59 -42.71
N ALA A 26 22.73 13.96 -41.42
CA ALA A 26 23.66 13.33 -40.49
C ALA A 26 23.29 11.87 -40.18
N ALA A 27 22.01 11.59 -39.97
CA ALA A 27 21.49 10.24 -39.78
C ALA A 27 21.72 9.35 -41.02
N SER A 28 21.49 9.90 -42.23
CA SER A 28 21.76 9.19 -43.49
C SER A 28 23.24 8.88 -43.68
N ALA A 29 24.13 9.80 -43.32
CA ALA A 29 25.58 9.58 -43.38
C ALA A 29 26.03 8.45 -42.43
N PHE A 30 25.46 8.36 -41.23
CA PHE A 30 25.68 7.22 -40.33
C PHE A 30 25.19 5.90 -40.94
N GLU A 31 23.99 5.89 -41.51
CA GLU A 31 23.40 4.66 -42.09
C GLU A 31 24.15 4.15 -43.33
N GLN A 32 24.83 5.02 -44.08
CA GLN A 32 25.62 4.65 -45.26
C GLN A 32 27.02 4.09 -44.94
N HIS A 33 27.57 4.38 -43.75
CA HIS A 33 28.96 4.06 -43.37
C HIS A 33 29.06 3.10 -42.17
N GLU A 34 28.07 2.20 -42.06
CA GLU A 34 27.72 1.37 -40.89
C GLU A 34 28.87 0.61 -40.21
N SER A 35 29.99 0.39 -40.90
CA SER A 35 31.11 -0.40 -40.39
C SER A 35 32.24 0.39 -39.72
N LYS A 36 32.23 1.74 -39.67
CA LYS A 36 33.45 2.48 -39.25
C LYS A 36 33.38 3.69 -38.32
N THR A 37 32.24 4.20 -37.84
CA THR A 37 32.33 5.39 -36.96
C THR A 37 31.13 5.61 -36.04
N GLU A 38 31.28 5.19 -34.79
CA GLU A 38 30.45 5.63 -33.65
C GLU A 38 30.35 7.16 -33.56
N ASN A 39 31.38 7.87 -34.00
CA ASN A 39 31.39 9.33 -34.11
C ASN A 39 30.27 9.90 -35.00
N LEU A 40 29.90 9.22 -36.09
CA LEU A 40 28.82 9.69 -36.97
C LEU A 40 27.44 9.54 -36.30
N LEU A 41 27.26 8.49 -35.49
CA LEU A 41 26.07 8.33 -34.67
C LEU A 41 25.99 9.44 -33.61
N ASN A 42 27.10 9.73 -32.93
CA ASN A 42 27.15 10.77 -31.90
C ASN A 42 26.81 12.15 -32.48
N VAL A 43 27.32 12.48 -33.68
CA VAL A 43 26.96 13.73 -34.38
C VAL A 43 25.48 13.79 -34.74
N ALA A 44 24.88 12.67 -35.18
CA ALA A 44 23.46 12.63 -35.47
C ALA A 44 22.61 12.80 -34.20
N LEU A 45 22.98 12.13 -33.11
CA LEU A 45 22.28 12.22 -31.82
C LEU A 45 22.42 13.62 -31.19
N ASP A 46 23.59 14.24 -31.28
CA ASP A 46 23.85 15.61 -30.82
C ASP A 46 22.94 16.63 -31.52
N LYS A 47 22.83 16.54 -32.85
CA LYS A 47 21.90 17.39 -33.61
C LYS A 47 20.43 17.15 -33.26
N ILE A 48 20.04 15.89 -33.02
CA ILE A 48 18.68 15.56 -32.55
C ILE A 48 18.44 16.15 -31.15
N PHE A 49 19.45 16.09 -30.28
CA PHE A 49 19.39 16.64 -28.93
C PHE A 49 19.17 18.16 -28.97
N GLU A 50 20.03 18.90 -29.68
CA GLU A 50 19.93 20.36 -29.82
C GLU A 50 18.59 20.81 -30.41
N PHE A 51 18.12 20.12 -31.46
CA PHE A 51 16.83 20.43 -32.07
C PHE A 51 15.67 20.14 -31.11
N GLY A 52 15.71 19.02 -30.40
CA GLY A 52 14.71 18.67 -29.38
C GLY A 52 14.66 19.70 -28.25
N GLU A 53 15.81 20.15 -27.76
CA GLU A 53 15.94 21.19 -26.74
C GLU A 53 15.45 22.56 -27.23
N SER A 54 15.66 22.88 -28.51
CA SER A 54 15.18 24.13 -29.10
C SER A 54 13.67 24.12 -29.37
N ILE A 55 13.12 23.03 -29.94
CA ILE A 55 11.71 22.99 -30.36
C ILE A 55 10.77 22.75 -29.18
N ARG A 56 11.22 22.10 -28.10
CA ARG A 56 10.41 21.90 -26.88
C ARG A 56 10.09 23.20 -26.14
N GLN A 57 10.84 24.28 -26.39
CA GLN A 57 10.55 25.61 -25.85
C GLN A 57 9.31 26.26 -26.49
N ASP A 58 8.85 25.73 -27.63
CA ASP A 58 7.64 26.14 -28.33
C ASP A 58 6.73 24.92 -28.60
N PRO A 59 5.88 24.54 -27.63
CA PRO A 59 5.00 23.37 -27.76
C PRO A 59 4.05 23.43 -28.96
N GLN A 60 3.66 24.63 -29.40
CA GLN A 60 2.78 24.80 -30.56
C GLN A 60 3.55 24.53 -31.85
N ALA A 61 4.77 25.06 -31.98
CA ALA A 61 5.63 24.75 -33.12
C ALA A 61 5.98 23.25 -33.18
N PHE A 62 6.20 22.60 -32.03
CA PHE A 62 6.46 21.16 -31.99
C PHE A 62 5.26 20.32 -32.44
N GLU A 63 4.03 20.66 -32.01
CA GLU A 63 2.82 19.98 -32.43
C GLU A 63 2.55 20.13 -33.94
N SER A 64 2.73 21.35 -34.48
CA SER A 64 2.61 21.61 -35.92
C SER A 64 3.67 20.84 -36.73
N PHE A 65 4.94 20.87 -36.29
CA PHE A 65 6.04 20.14 -36.94
C PHE A 65 5.78 18.63 -37.02
N LEU A 66 5.26 18.02 -35.95
CA LEU A 66 4.92 16.60 -35.94
C LEU A 66 3.72 16.28 -36.84
N SER A 67 2.71 17.15 -36.86
CA SER A 67 1.52 17.00 -37.71
C SER A 67 1.89 16.96 -39.19
N ASP A 68 2.76 17.87 -39.64
CA ASP A 68 3.21 17.96 -41.03
C ASP A 68 4.04 16.75 -41.47
N HIS A 69 4.67 16.07 -40.51
CA HIS A 69 5.39 14.83 -40.71
C HIS A 69 4.55 13.57 -40.44
N GLY A 70 3.23 13.70 -40.28
CA GLY A 70 2.32 12.56 -40.08
C GLY A 70 2.51 11.82 -38.75
N LYS A 71 3.07 12.48 -37.73
CA LYS A 71 3.27 11.92 -36.38
C LYS A 71 2.28 12.54 -35.40
N ALA A 72 1.68 11.72 -34.55
CA ALA A 72 0.75 12.20 -33.53
C ALA A 72 1.48 12.67 -32.26
N SER A 73 1.15 13.88 -31.79
CA SER A 73 1.55 14.38 -30.47
C SER A 73 0.71 13.73 -29.35
N ASN A 74 0.93 12.44 -29.11
CA ASN A 74 0.23 11.65 -28.09
C ASN A 74 0.92 11.76 -26.71
N LYS A 75 0.28 11.22 -25.66
CA LYS A 75 0.82 11.27 -24.28
C LYS A 75 2.27 10.74 -24.16
N VAL A 76 2.64 9.74 -24.97
CA VAL A 76 3.97 9.13 -24.96
C VAL A 76 5.00 10.05 -25.64
N THR A 77 4.65 10.66 -26.77
CA THR A 77 5.49 11.64 -27.47
C THR A 77 5.63 12.95 -26.67
N LYS A 78 4.59 13.38 -25.97
CA LYS A 78 4.66 14.56 -25.08
C LYS A 78 5.54 14.31 -23.85
N ALA A 79 5.59 13.07 -23.36
CA ALA A 79 6.45 12.68 -22.24
C ALA A 79 7.92 12.51 -22.65
N ASN A 80 8.18 12.06 -23.88
CA ASN A 80 9.52 12.00 -24.45
C ASN A 80 9.46 12.43 -25.94
N PRO A 81 9.76 13.72 -26.24
CA PRO A 81 9.76 14.29 -27.60
C PRO A 81 10.68 13.55 -28.57
N TYR A 82 11.79 12.99 -28.08
CA TYR A 82 12.79 12.30 -28.88
C TYR A 82 12.29 10.98 -29.48
N ASN A 83 11.17 10.43 -28.99
CA ASN A 83 10.52 9.27 -29.61
C ASN A 83 10.11 9.57 -31.05
N ALA A 84 9.53 10.74 -31.31
CA ALA A 84 9.13 11.11 -32.67
C ALA A 84 10.31 11.62 -33.50
N LEU A 85 11.25 12.35 -32.88
CA LEU A 85 12.40 12.92 -33.59
C LEU A 85 13.37 11.85 -34.10
N VAL A 86 13.69 10.84 -33.28
CA VAL A 86 14.52 9.70 -33.71
C VAL A 86 13.82 8.89 -34.79
N ASP A 87 12.51 8.71 -34.68
CA ASP A 87 11.70 7.99 -35.65
C ASP A 87 11.56 8.73 -37.00
N LEU A 88 11.71 10.06 -37.01
CA LEU A 88 11.74 10.88 -38.21
C LEU A 88 13.15 11.06 -38.81
N ALA A 89 14.19 10.91 -37.99
CA ALA A 89 15.59 11.09 -38.39
C ALA A 89 16.20 9.84 -39.03
N PHE A 90 15.92 8.66 -38.49
CA PHE A 90 16.51 7.39 -38.93
C PHE A 90 15.53 6.55 -39.76
N SER A 91 16.05 5.72 -40.66
CA SER A 91 15.22 4.91 -41.56
C SER A 91 14.55 3.73 -40.86
N ASP A 92 13.46 3.24 -41.44
CA ASP A 92 12.71 2.09 -40.90
C ASP A 92 13.48 0.77 -40.90
N LYS A 93 14.65 0.72 -41.55
CA LYS A 93 15.56 -0.43 -41.51
C LYS A 93 16.13 -0.67 -40.10
N ARG A 94 16.18 0.35 -39.25
CA ARG A 94 16.58 0.21 -37.84
C ARG A 94 15.44 -0.37 -37.00
N SER A 95 15.78 -1.31 -36.12
CA SER A 95 14.80 -1.96 -35.25
C SER A 95 14.13 -0.94 -34.32
N LYS A 96 12.87 -1.19 -33.97
CA LYS A 96 12.13 -0.37 -33.00
C LYS A 96 12.82 -0.32 -31.64
N SER A 97 13.48 -1.42 -31.24
CA SER A 97 14.26 -1.49 -30.01
C SER A 97 15.44 -0.52 -30.02
N TRP A 98 16.18 -0.46 -31.14
CA TRP A 98 17.32 0.44 -31.27
C TRP A 98 16.89 1.91 -31.28
N ARG A 99 15.82 2.26 -32.01
CA ARG A 99 15.27 3.63 -32.00
C ARG A 99 14.81 4.03 -30.59
N SER A 100 14.14 3.14 -29.87
CA SER A 100 13.75 3.37 -28.48
C SER A 100 14.95 3.57 -27.55
N GLN A 101 16.06 2.85 -27.79
CA GLN A 101 17.29 3.01 -27.03
C GLN A 101 17.83 4.44 -27.19
N MET A 102 17.93 4.94 -28.43
CA MET A 102 18.41 6.29 -28.72
C MET A 102 17.49 7.37 -28.11
N SER A 103 16.17 7.21 -28.24
CA SER A 103 15.21 8.17 -27.67
C SER A 103 15.27 8.23 -26.15
N ASN A 104 15.57 7.12 -25.47
CA ASN A 104 15.72 7.10 -24.01
C ASN A 104 17.05 7.72 -23.56
N VAL A 105 18.13 7.52 -24.31
CA VAL A 105 19.42 8.18 -24.06
C VAL A 105 19.30 9.71 -24.18
N LEU A 106 18.64 10.19 -25.24
CA LEU A 106 18.39 11.62 -25.43
C LEU A 106 17.50 12.21 -24.33
N ALA A 107 16.48 11.46 -23.90
CA ALA A 107 15.58 11.90 -22.83
C ALA A 107 16.27 11.99 -21.47
N VAL A 108 17.11 11.02 -21.09
CA VAL A 108 17.85 11.11 -19.82
C VAL A 108 18.87 12.24 -19.87
N ALA A 109 19.54 12.43 -21.01
CA ALA A 109 20.47 13.55 -21.18
C ALA A 109 19.77 14.90 -20.96
N ALA A 110 18.55 15.07 -21.48
CA ALA A 110 17.77 16.29 -21.33
C ALA A 110 17.43 16.63 -19.86
N GLU A 111 17.50 15.65 -18.95
CA GLU A 111 17.26 15.81 -17.52
C GLU A 111 18.55 15.89 -16.70
N THR A 112 19.65 15.28 -17.16
CA THR A 112 20.86 15.07 -16.33
C THR A 112 22.13 15.76 -16.82
N ILE A 113 22.15 16.33 -18.03
CA ILE A 113 23.39 16.80 -18.66
C ILE A 113 24.01 18.06 -18.02
N GLY A 114 23.19 18.91 -17.38
CA GLY A 114 23.67 20.18 -16.83
C GLY A 114 24.23 21.12 -17.91
N ASP A 115 25.41 21.72 -17.65
CA ASP A 115 26.10 22.64 -18.57
C ASP A 115 27.08 21.93 -19.55
N GLN A 116 27.12 20.60 -19.56
CA GLN A 116 28.04 19.83 -20.40
C GLN A 116 27.55 19.73 -21.86
N GLN A 117 28.47 19.63 -22.83
CA GLN A 117 28.11 19.29 -24.21
C GLN A 117 27.65 17.84 -24.32
N PHE A 118 26.67 17.55 -25.17
CA PHE A 118 26.03 16.22 -25.26
C PHE A 118 27.01 15.12 -25.67
N VAL A 119 27.90 15.38 -26.62
CA VAL A 119 28.92 14.41 -27.02
C VAL A 119 29.87 14.06 -25.86
N ASP A 120 30.34 15.06 -25.11
CA ASP A 120 31.22 14.85 -23.96
C ASP A 120 30.51 14.09 -22.83
N TRP A 121 29.24 14.41 -22.59
CA TRP A 121 28.39 13.71 -21.63
C TRP A 121 28.20 12.25 -22.02
N LEU A 122 27.95 11.98 -23.31
CA LEU A 122 27.75 10.64 -23.83
C LEU A 122 29.03 9.80 -23.70
N VAL A 123 30.19 10.37 -24.03
CA VAL A 123 31.50 9.69 -23.89
C VAL A 123 31.83 9.42 -22.42
N SER A 124 31.62 10.41 -21.53
CA SER A 124 31.92 10.29 -20.10
C SER A 124 31.11 9.20 -19.40
N ASN A 125 29.95 8.84 -19.96
CA ASN A 125 29.03 7.86 -19.40
C ASN A 125 29.05 6.50 -20.16
N GLY A 126 30.13 6.19 -20.87
CA GLY A 126 30.32 4.89 -21.52
C GLY A 126 29.58 4.74 -22.85
N GLY A 127 29.39 5.84 -23.57
CA GLY A 127 28.74 5.88 -24.87
C GLY A 127 27.24 5.59 -24.79
N VAL A 128 26.63 5.33 -25.95
CA VAL A 128 25.18 5.07 -26.05
C VAL A 128 24.73 3.90 -25.19
N SER A 129 25.55 2.86 -25.04
CA SER A 129 25.23 1.69 -24.22
C SER A 129 25.21 2.02 -22.74
N GLY A 130 26.23 2.73 -22.23
CA GLY A 130 26.29 3.15 -20.83
C GLY A 130 25.19 4.16 -20.47
N CYS A 131 24.97 5.15 -21.33
CA CYS A 131 23.87 6.11 -21.15
C CYS A 131 22.49 5.45 -21.23
N TYR A 132 22.33 4.36 -21.98
CA TYR A 132 21.06 3.63 -21.99
C TYR A 132 20.80 2.89 -20.69
N VAL A 133 21.84 2.33 -20.06
CA VAL A 133 21.71 1.74 -18.71
C VAL A 133 21.28 2.82 -17.71
N LEU A 134 21.89 4.02 -17.78
CA LEU A 134 21.47 5.17 -16.98
C LEU A 134 20.01 5.56 -17.26
N ALA A 135 19.60 5.61 -18.52
CA ALA A 135 18.21 5.89 -18.90
C ALA A 135 17.22 4.85 -18.37
N VAL A 136 17.57 3.56 -18.46
CA VAL A 136 16.75 2.46 -17.95
C VAL A 136 16.61 2.56 -16.43
N GLN A 137 17.69 2.89 -15.71
CA GLN A 137 17.64 3.10 -14.25
C GLN A 137 16.82 4.34 -13.88
N HIS A 138 17.02 5.44 -14.59
CA HIS A 138 16.34 6.72 -14.35
C HIS A 138 14.83 6.65 -14.64
N PHE A 139 14.45 5.95 -15.70
CA PHE A 139 13.05 5.77 -16.12
C PHE A 139 12.42 4.43 -15.66
N ALA A 140 13.10 3.65 -14.82
CA ALA A 140 12.59 2.37 -14.32
C ALA A 140 11.25 2.56 -13.60
N ARG A 141 10.28 1.69 -13.90
CA ARG A 141 9.00 1.68 -13.18
C ARG A 141 9.23 1.35 -11.70
N PRO A 142 8.41 1.89 -10.78
CA PRO A 142 8.57 1.73 -9.33
C PRO A 142 8.69 0.27 -8.85
N ALA A 143 8.14 -0.71 -9.58
CA ALA A 143 8.18 -2.12 -9.20
C ALA A 143 9.53 -2.81 -9.49
N THR A 144 10.16 -2.53 -10.63
CA THR A 144 11.47 -3.10 -11.00
C THR A 144 12.60 -2.42 -10.25
N ALA A 145 12.54 -1.09 -10.11
CA ALA A 145 13.45 -0.35 -9.26
C ALA A 145 13.36 -0.80 -7.79
N LYS A 146 12.15 -1.12 -7.30
CA LYS A 146 11.96 -1.69 -5.96
C LYS A 146 12.59 -3.07 -5.84
N ALA A 147 12.44 -3.97 -6.81
CA ALA A 147 13.03 -5.32 -6.75
C ALA A 147 14.56 -5.31 -6.77
N GLU A 148 15.18 -4.50 -7.62
CA GLU A 148 16.65 -4.34 -7.68
C GLU A 148 17.19 -3.62 -6.42
N LYS A 149 16.48 -2.60 -5.94
CA LYS A 149 16.78 -1.88 -4.69
C LYS A 149 16.67 -2.81 -3.47
N LEU A 150 15.67 -3.69 -3.43
CA LEU A 150 15.53 -4.72 -2.40
C LEU A 150 16.68 -5.73 -2.43
N ARG A 151 17.14 -6.11 -3.63
CA ARG A 151 18.28 -7.02 -3.81
C ARG A 151 19.58 -6.40 -3.28
N SER A 152 19.88 -5.15 -3.61
CA SER A 152 21.10 -4.49 -3.13
C SER A 152 21.07 -4.19 -1.62
N ILE A 153 19.89 -3.89 -1.06
CA ILE A 153 19.73 -3.72 0.40
C ILE A 153 19.99 -5.05 1.13
N ARG A 154 19.44 -6.17 0.63
CA ARG A 154 19.70 -7.51 1.19
C ARG A 154 21.21 -7.79 1.26
N LEU A 155 21.95 -7.53 0.18
CA LEU A 155 23.39 -7.82 0.11
C LEU A 155 24.22 -6.94 1.04
N ASN A 156 23.88 -5.65 1.17
CA ASN A 156 24.57 -4.75 2.09
C ASN A 156 24.33 -5.12 3.56
N THR A 157 23.08 -5.45 3.93
CA THR A 157 22.76 -5.90 5.30
C THR A 157 23.51 -7.18 5.65
N ILE A 158 23.57 -8.15 4.74
CA ILE A 158 24.32 -9.40 4.91
C ILE A 158 25.82 -9.13 5.09
N SER A 159 26.40 -8.25 4.26
CA SER A 159 27.80 -7.86 4.38
C SER A 159 28.10 -7.20 5.73
N GLU A 160 27.22 -6.35 6.25
CA GLU A 160 27.41 -5.69 7.55
C GLU A 160 27.19 -6.63 8.75
N GLU A 161 26.25 -7.57 8.67
CA GLU A 161 26.06 -8.61 9.70
C GLU A 161 27.26 -9.56 9.77
N LEU A 162 27.79 -9.99 8.63
CA LEU A 162 28.97 -10.86 8.57
C LEU A 162 30.22 -10.19 9.17
N LYS A 163 30.37 -8.87 9.01
CA LYS A 163 31.47 -8.09 9.62
C LYS A 163 31.37 -8.00 11.14
N ARG A 164 30.17 -8.13 11.71
CA ARG A 164 29.90 -7.96 13.15
C ARG A 164 29.91 -9.28 13.93
N LYS A 165 29.89 -10.43 13.24
CA LYS A 165 29.95 -11.73 13.92
C LYS A 165 31.35 -12.00 14.49
N PRO A 166 31.46 -12.57 15.71
CA PRO A 166 32.74 -12.84 16.35
C PRO A 166 33.54 -13.89 15.56
N ILE A 167 34.84 -13.63 15.39
CA ILE A 167 35.78 -14.56 14.77
C ILE A 167 35.98 -15.75 15.71
N VAL A 168 35.58 -16.94 15.28
CA VAL A 168 35.81 -18.19 16.01
C VAL A 168 37.30 -18.54 15.92
N LYS A 169 37.99 -18.60 17.06
CA LYS A 169 39.43 -18.89 17.15
C LYS A 169 39.76 -20.38 17.29
N ASN A 170 38.75 -21.24 17.43
CA ASN A 170 38.91 -22.67 17.60
C ASN A 170 38.68 -23.39 16.26
N ALA A 171 39.48 -24.41 15.97
CA ALA A 171 39.35 -25.21 14.76
C ALA A 171 37.98 -25.91 14.72
N LEU A 172 37.31 -25.84 13.57
CA LEU A 172 36.07 -26.58 13.33
C LEU A 172 36.39 -28.08 13.20
N PRO A 173 35.82 -28.96 14.05
CA PRO A 173 36.12 -30.38 13.99
C PRO A 173 35.63 -31.00 12.67
N GLY A 174 36.51 -31.74 12.00
CA GLY A 174 36.21 -32.44 10.74
C GLY A 174 36.49 -31.65 9.45
N VAL A 175 37.04 -30.43 9.55
CA VAL A 175 37.40 -29.60 8.38
C VAL A 175 38.91 -29.44 8.31
N SER A 176 39.52 -29.82 7.18
CA SER A 176 40.96 -29.64 6.91
C SER A 176 41.13 -28.67 5.75
N LEU A 177 41.64 -27.47 6.03
CA LEU A 177 41.96 -26.44 5.04
C LEU A 177 43.45 -26.07 5.14
N PRO A 178 44.08 -25.60 4.05
CA PRO A 178 45.45 -25.07 4.09
C PRO A 178 45.58 -23.85 5.02
N ASP A 179 46.78 -23.57 5.52
CA ASP A 179 47.04 -22.37 6.34
C ASP A 179 46.73 -21.08 5.55
N GLY A 180 45.82 -20.26 6.07
CA GLY A 180 45.38 -19.01 5.43
C GLY A 180 44.07 -18.47 6.00
N PHE A 181 43.66 -17.27 5.55
CA PHE A 181 42.33 -16.73 5.84
C PHE A 181 41.33 -17.22 4.80
N HIS A 182 40.27 -17.90 5.26
CA HIS A 182 39.23 -18.46 4.40
C HIS A 182 37.86 -17.84 4.74
N ARG A 183 37.02 -17.58 3.74
CA ARG A 183 35.59 -17.23 3.93
C ARG A 183 34.74 -18.42 3.54
N SER A 184 34.09 -19.05 4.50
CA SER A 184 33.22 -20.20 4.25
C SER A 184 31.80 -19.94 4.78
N MET A 185 30.79 -20.36 4.02
CA MET A 185 29.39 -20.36 4.46
C MET A 185 29.04 -21.72 5.02
N LEU A 186 28.41 -21.77 6.21
CA LEU A 186 27.78 -22.98 6.72
C LEU A 186 26.32 -23.02 6.24
N PHE A 187 25.97 -24.05 5.49
CA PHE A 187 24.59 -24.33 5.08
C PHE A 187 24.07 -25.53 5.86
N SER A 188 22.88 -25.44 6.47
CA SER A 188 22.26 -26.56 7.18
C SER A 188 20.92 -26.91 6.56
N GLN A 189 20.75 -28.17 6.17
CA GLN A 189 19.51 -28.71 5.64
C GLN A 189 19.27 -30.10 6.20
N GLY A 190 18.07 -30.33 6.76
CA GLY A 190 17.69 -31.65 7.28
C GLY A 190 18.59 -32.17 8.42
N GLY A 191 19.18 -31.28 9.22
CA GLY A 191 20.03 -31.65 10.36
C GLY A 191 21.48 -31.98 10.01
N GLN A 192 21.90 -31.79 8.76
CA GLN A 192 23.30 -31.91 8.33
C GLN A 192 23.86 -30.54 7.95
N THR A 193 25.13 -30.31 8.30
CA THR A 193 25.85 -29.05 8.09
C THR A 193 26.90 -29.23 6.98
N PHE A 194 26.82 -28.39 5.95
CA PHE A 194 27.73 -28.37 4.80
C PHE A 194 28.57 -27.11 4.84
N LEU A 195 29.88 -27.26 4.59
CA LEU A 195 30.79 -26.15 4.41
C LEU A 195 30.84 -25.79 2.91
N VAL A 196 30.43 -24.57 2.55
CA VAL A 196 30.53 -24.05 1.18
C VAL A 196 31.75 -23.13 1.12
N ASP A 197 32.79 -23.56 0.41
CA ASP A 197 33.97 -22.75 0.13
C ASP A 197 33.67 -21.72 -0.97
N ILE A 198 33.88 -20.44 -0.67
CA ILE A 198 33.87 -19.37 -1.67
C ILE A 198 35.32 -19.09 -2.03
N ARG A 199 35.72 -19.33 -3.28
CA ARG A 199 37.11 -19.08 -3.72
C ARG A 199 37.28 -17.62 -4.11
N GLU A 200 38.47 -17.05 -3.88
CA GLU A 200 38.84 -15.78 -4.49
C GLU A 200 38.84 -15.93 -6.03
N GLY A 201 37.83 -15.37 -6.69
CA GLY A 201 37.65 -15.41 -8.15
C GLY A 201 36.24 -15.77 -8.63
N ASP A 202 35.35 -16.23 -7.75
CA ASP A 202 33.95 -16.48 -8.12
C ASP A 202 33.21 -15.17 -8.41
N ASN A 203 32.36 -15.14 -9.46
CA ASN A 203 31.67 -13.92 -9.84
C ASN A 203 30.62 -13.51 -8.79
N ASP A 204 30.40 -12.19 -8.65
CA ASP A 204 29.48 -11.62 -7.66
C ASP A 204 28.08 -12.26 -7.74
N ALA A 205 27.58 -12.58 -8.94
CA ALA A 205 26.26 -13.21 -9.12
C ALA A 205 26.15 -14.61 -8.52
N THR A 206 27.26 -15.35 -8.44
CA THR A 206 27.31 -16.71 -7.87
C THR A 206 27.30 -16.65 -6.35
N ILE A 207 28.08 -15.73 -5.78
CA ILE A 207 28.11 -15.44 -4.34
C ILE A 207 26.75 -14.90 -3.87
N GLU A 208 26.17 -13.97 -4.63
CA GLU A 208 24.85 -13.40 -4.35
C GLU A 208 23.73 -14.44 -4.34
N LYS A 209 23.76 -15.40 -5.28
CA LYS A 209 22.77 -16.48 -5.34
C LYS A 209 22.78 -17.32 -4.06
N TYR A 210 23.96 -17.72 -3.59
CA TYR A 210 24.07 -18.52 -2.38
C TYR A 210 23.70 -17.76 -1.10
N LEU A 211 24.03 -16.46 -1.03
CA LEU A 211 23.61 -15.59 0.08
C LEU A 211 22.08 -15.41 0.14
N LEU A 212 21.44 -15.33 -1.02
CA LEU A 212 19.98 -15.23 -1.13
C LEU A 212 19.28 -16.57 -0.83
N GLU A 213 19.87 -17.70 -1.23
CA GLU A 213 19.34 -19.05 -0.94
C GLU A 213 19.48 -19.42 0.55
N ALA A 214 20.56 -18.99 1.24
CA ALA A 214 20.79 -19.28 2.66
C ALA A 214 19.77 -18.63 3.62
N ILE A 215 19.07 -17.59 3.18
CA ILE A 215 18.10 -16.82 3.99
C ILE A 215 16.64 -17.28 3.75
N GLY A 216 16.40 -18.01 2.65
CA GLY A 216 15.07 -18.45 2.23
C GLY A 216 14.11 -17.30 1.89
N ASP A 217 12.83 -17.64 1.67
CA ASP A 217 11.73 -16.71 1.34
C ASP A 217 11.25 -15.86 2.55
N ARG A 218 12.17 -15.41 3.41
CA ARG A 218 11.83 -14.44 4.45
C ARG A 218 11.35 -13.14 3.79
N ALA A 219 10.10 -12.76 4.09
CA ALA A 219 9.52 -11.51 3.61
C ALA A 219 10.45 -10.35 3.99
N VAL A 220 10.71 -9.46 3.03
CA VAL A 220 11.75 -8.42 3.11
C VAL A 220 11.51 -7.36 4.20
N THR A 221 10.37 -7.45 4.87
CA THR A 221 9.91 -6.56 5.93
C THR A 221 10.07 -7.13 7.34
N THR A 222 10.56 -8.37 7.48
CA THR A 222 10.67 -9.01 8.80
C THR A 222 12.06 -8.75 9.37
N HIS A 223 12.14 -7.88 10.39
CA HIS A 223 13.34 -7.58 11.16
C HIS A 223 14.05 -8.90 11.58
N PRO A 224 15.40 -8.98 11.65
CA PRO A 224 16.11 -10.23 11.95
C PRO A 224 15.69 -10.90 13.27
N LEU A 225 15.23 -10.08 14.23
CA LEU A 225 14.75 -10.52 15.54
C LEU A 225 13.22 -10.72 15.61
N ALA A 226 12.50 -10.64 14.48
CA ALA A 226 11.04 -10.64 14.48
C ALA A 226 10.42 -11.95 15.00
N ASP A 227 11.14 -13.06 14.85
CA ASP A 227 10.72 -14.38 15.31
C ASP A 227 10.97 -14.57 16.83
N LYS A 228 11.69 -13.64 17.50
CA LYS A 228 11.99 -13.77 18.93
C LYS A 228 10.77 -13.44 19.80
N PRO A 229 10.58 -14.17 20.91
CA PRO A 229 9.61 -13.78 21.93
C PRO A 229 9.84 -12.33 22.39
N LEU A 230 8.76 -11.60 22.63
CA LEU A 230 8.78 -10.17 23.03
C LEU A 230 9.40 -9.21 21.99
N PHE A 231 9.55 -9.60 20.72
CA PHE A 231 10.08 -8.68 19.69
C PHE A 231 9.28 -7.36 19.58
N SER A 232 7.94 -7.41 19.66
CA SER A 232 7.11 -6.20 19.66
C SER A 232 7.44 -5.27 20.82
N LEU A 233 7.69 -5.82 22.01
CA LEU A 233 8.13 -5.07 23.18
C LEU A 233 9.54 -4.49 22.98
N TYR A 234 10.47 -5.30 22.45
CA TYR A 234 11.82 -4.85 22.09
C TYR A 234 11.80 -3.66 21.14
N ARG A 235 11.05 -3.77 20.03
CA ARG A 235 10.94 -2.68 19.05
C ARG A 235 10.35 -1.42 19.68
N ALA A 236 9.33 -1.56 20.53
CA ALA A 236 8.75 -0.42 21.22
C ALA A 236 9.78 0.28 22.13
N VAL A 237 10.54 -0.49 22.90
CA VAL A 237 11.62 0.03 23.74
C VAL A 237 12.75 0.65 22.91
N ASP A 238 13.20 0.00 21.84
CA ASP A 238 14.25 0.51 20.96
C ASP A 238 13.83 1.81 20.24
N LEU A 239 12.58 1.92 19.78
CA LEU A 239 12.04 3.14 19.20
C LEU A 239 11.97 4.27 20.25
N ILE A 240 11.47 3.98 21.46
CA ILE A 240 11.37 4.99 22.52
C ILE A 240 12.78 5.42 22.97
N SER A 241 13.63 4.50 23.42
CA SER A 241 14.99 4.83 23.89
C SER A 241 15.90 5.36 22.77
N GLY A 242 15.68 4.94 21.53
CA GLY A 242 16.43 5.41 20.37
C GLY A 242 16.10 6.86 20.00
N THR A 243 14.85 7.28 20.17
CA THR A 243 14.36 8.60 19.76
C THR A 243 14.23 9.61 20.90
N CYS A 244 13.96 9.17 22.13
CA CYS A 244 13.80 10.01 23.33
C CYS A 244 15.09 10.06 24.15
N LYS A 245 16.12 10.76 23.64
CA LYS A 245 17.41 10.85 24.34
C LYS A 245 17.34 11.71 25.62
N PRO A 246 18.24 11.47 26.60
CA PRO A 246 18.31 12.28 27.80
C PRO A 246 18.63 13.76 27.51
N SER A 247 17.77 14.67 27.99
CA SER A 247 17.95 16.12 27.79
C SER A 247 19.08 16.68 28.67
N SER A 248 19.33 16.09 29.84
CA SER A 248 20.43 16.45 30.74
C SER A 248 20.76 15.34 31.75
N ALA A 249 21.99 15.32 32.26
CA ALA A 249 22.39 14.37 33.31
C ALA A 249 21.62 14.65 34.61
N GLY A 250 20.90 13.66 35.12
CA GLY A 250 20.20 13.72 36.41
C GLY A 250 18.68 13.93 36.35
N GLN A 251 18.09 14.09 35.15
CA GLN A 251 16.64 14.07 34.99
C GLN A 251 16.10 12.65 35.07
N LEU A 252 14.98 12.47 35.78
CA LEU A 252 14.31 11.19 35.85
C LEU A 252 13.57 10.92 34.54
N GLN A 253 13.91 9.80 33.90
CA GLN A 253 13.31 9.37 32.64
C GLN A 253 12.99 7.90 32.72
N CYS A 254 11.79 7.54 32.28
CA CYS A 254 11.31 6.17 32.36
C CYS A 254 10.26 5.87 31.28
N ILE A 255 9.98 4.58 31.07
CA ILE A 255 8.96 4.09 30.15
C ILE A 255 7.85 3.45 30.98
N VAL A 256 6.65 4.01 30.93
CA VAL A 256 5.47 3.36 31.54
C VAL A 256 4.87 2.37 30.55
N ILE A 257 4.55 1.16 31.03
CA ILE A 257 4.05 0.02 30.27
C ILE A 257 2.76 -0.48 30.93
N TRP A 258 1.68 -0.63 30.16
CA TRP A 258 0.41 -1.14 30.67
C TRP A 258 -0.47 -1.74 29.58
N ASN A 259 -1.40 -2.61 29.97
CA ASN A 259 -2.49 -3.04 29.09
C ASN A 259 -3.66 -2.07 29.22
N GLU A 260 -4.13 -1.55 28.09
CA GLU A 260 -5.30 -0.69 27.99
C GLU A 260 -6.41 -1.42 27.25
N ASP A 261 -7.61 -1.39 27.81
CA ASP A 261 -8.81 -1.86 27.12
C ASP A 261 -9.16 -0.85 26.01
N ALA A 262 -8.94 -1.23 24.75
CA ALA A 262 -9.29 -0.43 23.58
C ALA A 262 -10.51 -1.02 22.86
N GLU A 263 -11.17 -0.22 22.00
CA GLU A 263 -12.35 -0.63 21.20
C GLU A 263 -12.11 -1.93 20.38
N ASN A 264 -10.85 -2.26 20.08
CA ASN A 264 -10.42 -3.39 19.26
C ASN A 264 -9.81 -4.57 20.07
N GLY A 265 -10.00 -4.59 21.39
CA GLY A 265 -9.37 -5.55 22.30
C GLY A 265 -8.23 -4.92 23.11
N ALA A 266 -7.76 -5.64 24.14
CA ALA A 266 -6.68 -5.16 24.99
C ALA A 266 -5.37 -5.00 24.20
N VAL A 267 -4.74 -3.83 24.33
CA VAL A 267 -3.45 -3.51 23.71
C VAL A 267 -2.43 -3.14 24.78
N THR A 268 -1.15 -3.42 24.56
CA THR A 268 -0.11 -2.87 25.44
C THR A 268 0.34 -1.51 24.94
N LYS A 269 0.34 -0.51 25.81
CA LYS A 269 0.91 0.80 25.54
C LYS A 269 2.22 0.98 26.31
N LEU A 270 3.18 1.57 25.63
CA LEU A 270 4.44 2.04 26.17
C LEU A 270 4.52 3.55 25.96
N ARG A 271 4.87 4.31 27.00
CA ARG A 271 4.99 5.76 26.91
C ARG A 271 6.21 6.25 27.63
N PHE A 272 6.98 7.12 26.98
CA PHE A 272 8.09 7.82 27.60
C PHE A 272 7.59 8.91 28.54
N LEU A 273 8.14 8.94 29.76
CA LEU A 273 7.87 9.94 30.79
C LEU A 273 9.18 10.58 31.25
N SER A 274 9.11 11.87 31.61
CA SER A 274 10.26 12.63 32.11
C SER A 274 9.81 13.65 33.16
N ASP A 275 10.66 14.01 34.11
CA ASP A 275 10.44 15.15 35.00
C ASP A 275 10.81 16.51 34.35
N ALA A 276 11.39 16.48 33.15
CA ALA A 276 11.76 17.67 32.38
C ALA A 276 10.54 18.38 31.76
N TYR A 277 10.60 19.71 31.64
CA TYR A 277 9.57 20.51 30.97
C TYR A 277 9.67 20.52 29.44
N SER A 278 10.84 20.13 28.90
CA SER A 278 11.02 19.97 27.46
C SER A 278 11.84 18.71 27.18
N PHE A 279 11.24 17.81 26.43
CA PHE A 279 11.82 16.55 26.01
C PHE A 279 11.04 16.03 24.81
N THR A 280 11.71 15.19 24.03
CA THR A 280 11.09 14.44 22.94
C THR A 280 10.29 13.29 23.53
N HIS A 281 9.03 13.13 23.13
CA HIS A 281 8.17 12.07 23.67
C HIS A 281 7.75 11.07 22.59
N ALA A 282 7.63 9.83 23.01
CA ALA A 282 7.15 8.74 22.17
C ALA A 282 6.12 7.90 22.93
N THR A 283 5.08 7.47 22.23
CA THR A 283 4.13 6.44 22.67
C THR A 283 4.08 5.36 21.62
N VAL A 284 4.26 4.12 22.02
CA VAL A 284 4.12 2.95 21.15
C VAL A 284 2.94 2.11 21.67
N THR A 285 2.05 1.73 20.77
CA THR A 285 0.92 0.84 21.05
C THR A 285 1.16 -0.46 20.31
N LEU A 286 1.33 -1.56 21.05
CA LEU A 286 1.47 -2.89 20.48
C LEU A 286 0.11 -3.37 19.94
N ALA A 287 0.12 -4.12 18.85
CA ALA A 287 -1.09 -4.67 18.23
C ALA A 287 -1.87 -5.60 19.18
N HIS A 288 -1.15 -6.25 20.11
CA HIS A 288 -1.71 -7.18 21.08
C HIS A 288 -1.21 -6.87 22.49
N ALA A 289 -2.07 -7.08 23.49
CA ALA A 289 -1.69 -7.03 24.88
C ALA A 289 -0.69 -8.14 25.25
N LEU A 290 0.29 -7.78 26.08
CA LEU A 290 1.18 -8.71 26.77
C LEU A 290 0.37 -9.40 27.88
N PRO A 291 0.12 -10.72 27.78
CA PRO A 291 -0.73 -11.42 28.74
C PRO A 291 -0.30 -11.28 30.20
N GLU A 292 1.01 -11.12 30.43
CA GLU A 292 1.63 -11.01 31.74
C GLU A 292 1.26 -9.72 32.48
N LEU A 293 0.78 -8.69 31.75
CA LEU A 293 0.36 -7.39 32.31
C LEU A 293 -1.15 -7.31 32.60
N ASN A 294 -1.93 -8.34 32.27
CA ASN A 294 -3.39 -8.30 32.39
C ASN A 294 -3.84 -8.03 33.83
N ARG A 295 -4.62 -6.94 34.00
CA ARG A 295 -5.17 -6.49 35.29
C ARG A 295 -4.13 -6.15 36.36
N LYS A 296 -2.86 -5.98 35.98
CA LYS A 296 -1.76 -5.68 36.92
C LYS A 296 -1.46 -4.17 37.07
N GLY A 297 -2.16 -3.31 36.33
CA GLY A 297 -1.98 -1.85 36.40
C GLY A 297 -0.86 -1.34 35.50
N GLN A 298 -0.27 -0.20 35.88
CA GLN A 298 0.81 0.47 35.13
C GLN A 298 2.16 0.20 35.81
N PHE A 299 3.14 -0.21 35.01
CA PHE A 299 4.50 -0.48 35.45
C PHE A 299 5.49 0.48 34.79
N ILE A 300 6.62 0.72 35.44
CA ILE A 300 7.70 1.57 34.98
C ILE A 300 8.94 0.70 34.73
N LEU A 301 9.54 0.91 33.56
CA LEU A 301 10.88 0.46 33.20
C LEU A 301 11.77 1.70 33.14
N ASP A 302 12.78 1.77 34.00
CA ASP A 302 13.76 2.88 33.96
C ASP A 302 14.52 2.88 32.63
N VAL A 303 14.93 4.06 32.14
CA VAL A 303 15.62 4.17 30.85
C VAL A 303 16.95 3.40 30.83
N SER A 304 17.65 3.32 31.95
CA SER A 304 18.87 2.51 32.07
C SER A 304 18.59 1.02 31.83
N ASP A 305 17.51 0.51 32.40
CA ASP A 305 17.09 -0.89 32.27
C ASP A 305 16.55 -1.15 30.86
N ALA A 306 15.83 -0.18 30.28
CA ALA A 306 15.39 -0.20 28.90
C ALA A 306 16.58 -0.30 27.92
N ASP A 307 17.67 0.44 28.17
CA ASP A 307 18.90 0.36 27.37
C ASP A 307 19.64 -0.97 27.55
N ILE A 308 19.67 -1.54 28.76
CA ILE A 308 20.21 -2.88 29.00
C ILE A 308 19.41 -3.92 28.21
N PHE A 309 18.08 -3.90 28.31
CA PHE A 309 17.19 -4.77 27.55
C PHE A 309 17.45 -4.64 26.05
N ARG A 310 17.48 -3.40 25.54
CA ARG A 310 17.72 -3.09 24.13
C ARG A 310 19.05 -3.66 23.63
N GLN A 311 20.13 -3.52 24.38
CA GLN A 311 21.46 -4.00 23.97
C GLN A 311 21.55 -5.53 24.03
N GLN A 312 20.96 -6.15 25.05
CA GLN A 312 21.06 -7.58 25.28
C GLN A 312 20.06 -8.41 24.46
N PHE A 313 18.91 -7.86 24.06
CA PHE A 313 17.92 -8.57 23.22
C PHE A 313 18.49 -8.99 21.86
N GLN A 314 19.53 -8.30 21.39
CA GLN A 314 20.27 -8.62 20.16
C GLN A 314 21.16 -9.87 20.29
N GLN A 315 21.43 -10.35 21.51
CA GLN A 315 22.24 -11.55 21.77
C GLN A 315 21.43 -12.83 21.57
N ASP A 316 22.05 -14.01 21.51
CA ASP A 316 21.38 -15.29 21.24
C ASP A 316 20.67 -15.87 22.49
N THR A 317 19.83 -15.06 23.13
CA THR A 317 19.02 -15.40 24.30
C THR A 317 17.57 -14.94 24.09
N ASP A 318 16.63 -15.69 24.69
CA ASP A 318 15.21 -15.35 24.69
C ASP A 318 14.85 -14.60 25.97
N TRP A 319 13.97 -13.62 25.82
CA TRP A 319 13.47 -12.80 26.92
C TRP A 319 12.02 -13.16 27.26
N THR A 320 11.68 -13.12 28.54
CA THR A 320 10.32 -13.34 29.03
C THR A 320 9.97 -12.38 30.15
N ILE A 321 8.67 -12.08 30.30
CA ILE A 321 8.14 -11.38 31.48
C ILE A 321 7.66 -12.45 32.47
N ARG A 322 8.08 -12.35 33.72
CA ARG A 322 7.68 -13.29 34.79
C ARG A 322 7.44 -12.54 36.09
N GLU A 323 6.74 -13.17 37.00
CA GLU A 323 6.55 -12.67 38.37
C GLU A 323 7.48 -13.42 39.33
N ASP A 324 8.17 -12.68 40.18
CA ASP A 324 8.99 -13.23 41.26
C ASP A 324 8.63 -12.56 42.61
N ASN A 325 9.37 -12.92 43.67
CA ASN A 325 9.11 -12.40 45.02
C ASN A 325 9.30 -10.87 45.15
N CYS A 326 9.95 -10.23 44.16
CA CYS A 326 10.26 -8.80 44.14
C CYS A 326 9.34 -8.01 43.19
N GLY A 327 8.49 -8.69 42.41
CA GLY A 327 7.53 -8.06 41.51
C GLY A 327 7.54 -8.66 40.11
N LEU A 328 7.13 -7.86 39.12
CA LEU A 328 7.17 -8.27 37.72
C LEU A 328 8.57 -7.99 37.16
N ILE A 329 9.20 -9.00 36.54
CA ILE A 329 10.56 -8.91 36.02
C ILE A 329 10.60 -9.22 34.51
N LEU A 330 11.48 -8.52 33.81
CA LEU A 330 11.89 -8.80 32.44
C LEU A 330 13.27 -9.48 32.49
N ALA A 331 13.34 -10.74 32.06
CA ALA A 331 14.55 -11.54 32.19
C ALA A 331 14.89 -12.37 30.95
N ASP A 332 16.18 -12.51 30.70
CA ASP A 332 16.71 -13.41 29.68
C ASP A 332 16.85 -14.86 30.20
N ASN A 333 17.02 -15.81 29.29
CA ASN A 333 17.20 -17.24 29.60
C ASN A 333 18.68 -17.67 29.64
N ALA A 334 19.64 -16.75 29.77
CA ALA A 334 21.06 -17.08 29.84
C ALA A 334 21.42 -17.85 31.12
N LYS A 335 22.61 -18.48 31.12
CA LYS A 335 23.15 -19.18 32.32
C LYS A 335 23.28 -18.27 33.54
N SER A 336 23.57 -16.99 33.32
CA SER A 336 23.56 -15.93 34.32
C SER A 336 22.54 -14.89 33.88
N PRO A 337 21.25 -15.06 34.24
CA PRO A 337 20.19 -14.29 33.63
C PRO A 337 20.22 -12.83 34.08
N THR A 338 20.15 -11.91 33.12
CA THR A 338 19.88 -10.50 33.45
C THR A 338 18.44 -10.37 33.91
N ARG A 339 18.22 -9.61 34.99
CA ARG A 339 16.90 -9.39 35.57
C ARG A 339 16.66 -7.90 35.73
N LEU A 340 15.62 -7.42 35.06
CA LEU A 340 15.19 -6.02 35.08
C LEU A 340 13.83 -5.94 35.77
N THR A 341 13.69 -5.07 36.76
CA THR A 341 12.46 -5.01 37.57
C THR A 341 11.50 -3.99 36.98
N LEU A 342 10.25 -4.38 36.78
CA LEU A 342 9.16 -3.49 36.39
C LEU A 342 8.47 -2.99 37.66
N LEU A 343 8.70 -1.72 38.01
CA LEU A 343 8.21 -1.12 39.25
C LEU A 343 6.79 -0.57 39.08
N PRO A 344 5.89 -0.71 40.07
CA PRO A 344 4.58 -0.08 40.01
C PRO A 344 4.65 1.44 39.82
N VAL A 345 3.75 2.01 39.01
CA VAL A 345 3.68 3.47 38.80
C VAL A 345 3.49 4.26 40.10
N SER A 346 2.89 3.64 41.12
CA SER A 346 2.67 4.22 42.46
C SER A 346 3.98 4.65 43.13
N ASP A 347 5.08 3.94 42.87
CA ASP A 347 6.38 4.20 43.49
C ASP A 347 7.00 5.52 42.97
N TYR A 348 6.42 6.07 41.90
CA TYR A 348 6.83 7.30 41.24
C TYR A 348 5.82 8.44 41.42
N ALA A 349 4.80 8.28 42.28
CA ALA A 349 3.74 9.27 42.47
C ALA A 349 4.25 10.66 42.86
N GLU A 350 5.36 10.75 43.60
CA GLU A 350 5.96 12.02 44.04
C GLU A 350 6.89 12.67 43.01
N LYS A 351 7.23 11.98 41.91
CA LYS A 351 8.32 12.35 40.99
C LYS A 351 7.96 13.40 39.95
N LYS A 352 6.75 13.99 40.01
CA LYS A 352 6.27 15.06 39.09
C LYS A 352 6.51 14.74 37.60
N LEU A 353 6.27 13.49 37.21
CA LEU A 353 6.45 13.02 35.84
C LEU A 353 5.51 13.75 34.87
N ARG A 354 5.97 13.89 33.63
CA ARG A 354 5.27 14.55 32.52
C ARG A 354 5.16 13.62 31.34
N GLN A 355 4.10 13.80 30.57
CA GLN A 355 3.82 13.08 29.33
C GLN A 355 3.67 14.05 28.15
N GLY A 356 3.67 13.52 26.93
CA GLY A 356 3.37 14.30 25.74
C GLY A 356 1.94 14.83 25.71
N ARG A 357 1.76 16.14 25.51
CA ARG A 357 0.45 16.79 25.36
C ARG A 357 -0.18 16.45 24.03
N LYS A 358 -1.52 16.30 23.98
CA LYS A 358 -2.26 16.18 22.71
C LYS A 358 -2.19 17.48 21.92
N LEU A 359 -1.66 17.40 20.69
CA LEU A 359 -1.38 18.56 19.84
C LEU A 359 -2.49 18.85 18.83
N GLY A 360 -2.59 20.11 18.41
CA GLY A 360 -3.67 20.65 17.55
C GLY A 360 -3.54 20.35 16.06
N LEU A 361 -3.69 21.39 15.22
CA LEU A 361 -3.80 21.26 13.76
C LEU A 361 -2.54 20.65 13.13
N ARG A 362 -2.74 19.57 12.36
CA ARG A 362 -1.70 18.89 11.58
C ARG A 362 -1.46 19.63 10.28
N THR A 363 -0.23 20.05 10.03
CA THR A 363 0.15 20.80 8.83
C THR A 363 1.42 20.23 8.21
N ARG A 364 1.76 20.61 6.97
CA ARG A 364 3.06 20.33 6.34
C ARG A 364 3.47 18.85 6.44
N HIS A 365 2.66 17.99 5.82
CA HIS A 365 2.91 16.56 5.78
C HIS A 365 4.12 16.20 4.92
N PHE A 366 4.89 15.24 5.40
CA PHE A 366 6.04 14.67 4.69
C PHE A 366 5.98 13.13 4.72
N THR A 367 6.80 12.51 3.87
CA THR A 367 7.01 11.06 3.87
C THR A 367 8.49 10.80 3.76
N MET A 368 9.08 10.31 4.85
CA MET A 368 10.48 9.93 4.90
C MET A 368 10.63 8.55 4.27
N LYS A 369 11.06 8.53 3.00
CA LYS A 369 11.37 7.28 2.31
C LYS A 369 12.60 6.64 2.95
N LEU A 370 12.62 5.31 3.06
CA LEU A 370 13.71 4.57 3.71
C LEU A 370 15.10 4.95 3.15
N ASP A 371 15.25 5.03 1.84
CA ASP A 371 16.51 5.38 1.18
C ASP A 371 16.89 6.85 1.36
N ALA A 372 15.90 7.74 1.46
CA ALA A 372 16.14 9.14 1.75
C ALA A 372 16.63 9.30 3.20
N MET A 373 16.01 8.61 4.18
CA MET A 373 16.49 8.62 5.57
C MET A 373 17.91 8.08 5.68
N GLN A 374 18.23 6.99 4.99
CA GLN A 374 19.56 6.37 5.04
C GLN A 374 20.62 7.30 4.45
N ARG A 375 20.30 7.92 3.31
CA ARG A 375 21.16 8.91 2.65
C ARG A 375 21.37 10.13 3.54
N ASP A 376 20.30 10.68 4.09
CA ASP A 376 20.34 11.90 4.90
C ASP A 376 21.11 11.69 6.21
N SER A 377 20.88 10.56 6.88
CA SER A 377 21.67 10.16 8.06
C SER A 377 23.15 10.06 7.73
N LYS A 378 23.52 9.33 6.67
CA LYS A 378 24.93 9.15 6.28
C LYS A 378 25.56 10.48 5.85
N ASN A 379 24.81 11.29 5.11
CA ASN A 379 25.26 12.61 4.67
C ASN A 379 25.51 13.53 5.88
N LEU A 380 24.64 13.47 6.90
CA LEU A 380 24.84 14.24 8.12
C LEU A 380 26.10 13.80 8.86
N ASP A 381 26.32 12.49 9.02
CA ASP A 381 27.53 11.97 9.67
C ASP A 381 28.82 12.39 8.94
N ILE A 382 28.81 12.30 7.60
CA ILE A 382 29.92 12.77 6.76
C ILE A 382 30.12 14.28 6.92
N ALA A 383 29.05 15.06 6.82
CA ALA A 383 29.11 16.52 6.97
C ALA A 383 29.65 16.92 8.35
N MET A 384 29.21 16.24 9.42
CA MET A 384 29.69 16.49 10.78
C MET A 384 31.15 16.13 10.96
N THR A 385 31.60 15.03 10.37
CA THR A 385 33.01 14.58 10.40
C THR A 385 33.91 15.57 9.64
N LEU A 386 33.49 15.99 8.44
CA LEU A 386 34.20 16.98 7.64
C LEU A 386 34.24 18.33 8.35
N PHE A 387 33.14 18.76 8.97
CA PHE A 387 33.08 19.97 9.77
C PHE A 387 34.05 19.94 10.94
N GLN A 388 34.11 18.84 11.70
CA GLN A 388 35.07 18.67 12.79
C GLN A 388 36.52 18.73 12.30
N LYS A 389 36.82 18.04 11.19
CA LYS A 389 38.16 18.07 10.57
C LYS A 389 38.55 19.47 10.10
N ALA A 390 37.63 20.19 9.46
CA ALA A 390 37.86 21.57 9.03
C ALA A 390 38.04 22.51 10.23
N ASN A 391 37.26 22.35 11.30
CA ASN A 391 37.41 23.14 12.52
C ASN A 391 38.74 22.91 13.23
N ALA A 392 39.26 21.67 13.25
CA ALA A 392 40.57 21.37 13.82
C ALA A 392 41.72 22.07 13.06
N GLN A 393 41.50 22.45 11.79
CA GLN A 393 42.46 23.16 10.95
C GLN A 393 42.32 24.69 11.02
N ARG A 394 41.29 25.21 11.70
CA ARG A 394 41.04 26.66 11.81
C ARG A 394 41.75 27.24 13.02
N THR A 395 42.31 28.44 12.84
CA THR A 395 42.84 29.27 13.94
C THR A 395 41.76 29.71 14.92
N THR A 396 40.49 29.77 14.48
CA THR A 396 39.33 30.03 15.34
C THR A 396 38.23 29.02 15.04
N PRO A 397 38.00 28.02 15.92
CA PRO A 397 36.95 27.02 15.73
C PRO A 397 35.55 27.65 15.66
N ILE A 398 34.71 27.17 14.73
CA ILE A 398 33.30 27.58 14.67
C ILE A 398 32.46 26.63 15.52
N SER A 399 31.45 27.15 16.22
CA SER A 399 30.53 26.33 17.01
C SER A 399 29.84 25.27 16.15
N ARG A 400 29.80 24.03 16.64
CA ARG A 400 29.09 22.93 15.99
C ARG A 400 27.61 23.30 15.77
N PRO A 401 27.05 23.13 14.56
CA PRO A 401 25.63 23.37 14.34
C PRO A 401 24.82 22.39 15.18
N LYS A 402 23.76 22.91 15.81
CA LYS A 402 22.87 22.15 16.71
C LYS A 402 21.47 21.95 16.14
N ARG A 403 21.13 22.65 15.06
CA ARG A 403 19.76 22.75 14.53
C ARG A 403 19.75 22.77 13.01
N PHE A 404 18.69 22.20 12.46
CA PHE A 404 18.28 22.35 11.08
C PHE A 404 17.31 23.51 10.94
N GLN A 405 17.44 24.23 9.84
CA GLN A 405 16.49 25.21 9.35
C GLN A 405 15.65 24.60 8.23
N TRP A 406 14.55 25.26 7.93
CA TRP A 406 13.77 24.97 6.74
C TRP A 406 14.36 25.76 5.57
N VAL A 407 14.73 25.06 4.50
CA VAL A 407 15.35 25.65 3.31
C VAL A 407 14.47 25.38 2.11
N PHE A 408 14.28 26.38 1.24
CA PHE A 408 13.60 26.22 -0.04
C PHE A 408 14.61 25.92 -1.13
N ASN A 409 14.50 24.75 -1.77
CA ASN A 409 15.45 24.30 -2.79
C ASN A 409 15.05 24.63 -4.24
N GLY A 410 14.02 25.48 -4.42
CA GLY A 410 13.45 25.80 -5.73
C GLY A 410 12.20 25.01 -6.09
N GLN A 411 11.94 23.88 -5.42
CA GLN A 411 10.76 23.04 -5.67
C GLN A 411 9.94 22.77 -4.40
N HIS A 412 10.60 22.52 -3.27
CA HIS A 412 9.96 22.21 -2.00
C HIS A 412 10.76 22.78 -0.82
N ILE A 413 10.12 22.79 0.34
CA ILE A 413 10.78 23.11 1.62
C ILE A 413 11.27 21.80 2.22
N GLU A 414 12.54 21.78 2.63
CA GLU A 414 13.22 20.63 3.25
C GLU A 414 14.09 21.07 4.44
N LEU A 415 14.67 20.09 5.15
CA LEU A 415 15.63 20.38 6.22
C LEU A 415 16.99 20.77 5.63
N GLY A 416 17.65 21.72 6.27
CA GLY A 416 18.98 22.13 5.85
C GLY A 416 19.71 23.07 6.79
N PHE A 417 20.86 23.56 6.33
CA PHE A 417 21.67 24.58 7.00
C PHE A 417 21.74 25.85 6.17
N GLU A 418 21.80 27.00 6.82
CA GLU A 418 22.09 28.27 6.15
C GLU A 418 23.47 28.21 5.46
N GLN A 419 23.60 28.81 4.27
CA GLN A 419 24.83 28.76 3.45
C GLN A 419 26.09 29.30 4.17
N THR A 420 25.92 30.06 5.25
CA THR A 420 27.00 30.60 6.09
C THR A 420 27.64 29.57 7.04
N SER A 421 27.12 28.34 7.11
CA SER A 421 27.56 27.30 8.06
C SER A 421 28.85 26.56 7.67
N GLY A 422 29.35 26.73 6.44
CA GLY A 422 30.59 26.10 5.97
C GLY A 422 30.54 24.57 5.88
N MET A 423 29.34 23.96 5.89
CA MET A 423 29.13 22.52 5.72
C MET A 423 28.89 22.16 4.24
N MET A 424 29.51 21.07 3.78
CA MET A 424 29.15 20.46 2.50
C MET A 424 27.84 19.65 2.67
N ASN A 425 26.97 19.65 1.67
CA ASN A 425 25.60 19.10 1.70
C ASN A 425 24.69 19.80 2.73
N THR A 426 24.12 20.93 2.32
CA THR A 426 23.25 21.74 3.18
C THR A 426 21.80 21.27 3.24
N ASN A 427 21.41 20.25 2.48
CA ASN A 427 20.01 19.90 2.26
C ASN A 427 19.73 18.41 2.51
N TYR A 428 18.59 18.13 3.14
CA TYR A 428 18.17 16.81 3.63
C TYR A 428 16.71 16.54 3.19
N PRO A 429 16.52 15.99 1.96
CA PRO A 429 15.22 15.86 1.30
C PRO A 429 14.28 14.80 1.90
N SER A 430 14.75 13.96 2.84
CA SER A 430 13.88 12.97 3.50
C SER A 430 12.68 13.61 4.20
N VAL A 431 12.82 14.87 4.63
CA VAL A 431 11.76 15.68 5.23
C VAL A 431 11.35 16.81 4.29
N ALA A 432 10.94 16.45 3.07
CA ALA A 432 10.37 17.37 2.10
C ALA A 432 8.84 17.46 2.22
N PHE A 433 8.29 18.67 2.25
CA PHE A 433 6.84 18.86 2.28
C PHE A 433 6.20 18.63 0.91
N LYS A 434 5.05 17.94 0.89
CA LYS A 434 4.33 17.57 -0.35
C LYS A 434 3.71 18.76 -1.13
N ALA A 435 3.60 19.94 -0.52
CA ALA A 435 3.02 21.13 -1.12
C ALA A 435 4.08 22.24 -1.24
N THR A 436 3.97 23.09 -2.27
CA THR A 436 4.66 24.38 -2.36
C THR A 436 4.10 25.32 -1.29
N ALA A 437 4.48 25.08 -0.04
CA ALA A 437 4.20 25.99 1.05
C ALA A 437 4.84 27.34 0.72
N THR A 438 4.05 28.40 0.74
CA THR A 438 4.48 29.76 0.38
C THR A 438 5.28 30.43 1.49
N THR A 439 5.33 29.84 2.70
CA THR A 439 6.04 30.39 3.87
C THR A 439 6.88 29.33 4.58
N LEU A 440 8.16 29.65 4.77
CA LEU A 440 9.10 28.88 5.58
C LEU A 440 8.67 28.91 7.06
N PRO A 441 8.59 27.75 7.74
CA PRO A 441 8.44 27.75 9.19
C PRO A 441 9.61 28.52 9.84
N GLN A 442 9.32 29.35 10.84
CA GLN A 442 10.36 30.08 11.59
C GLN A 442 11.04 29.21 12.65
N ASN A 443 10.37 28.14 13.09
CA ASN A 443 10.89 27.27 14.13
C ASN A 443 11.86 26.24 13.53
N GLU A 444 12.95 25.97 14.23
CA GLU A 444 14.02 25.08 13.77
C GLU A 444 13.89 23.68 14.41
N LEU A 445 14.51 22.66 13.82
CA LEU A 445 14.51 21.29 14.37
C LEU A 445 15.88 20.97 14.95
N LEU A 446 15.95 20.36 16.14
CA LEU A 446 17.22 19.91 16.70
C LEU A 446 17.84 18.83 15.81
N LEU A 447 19.13 18.99 15.52
CA LEU A 447 19.90 18.05 14.71
C LEU A 447 19.94 16.67 15.35
N ALA A 448 20.06 16.62 16.68
CA ALA A 448 20.08 15.39 17.45
C ALA A 448 18.76 14.61 17.35
N ASP A 449 17.61 15.30 17.35
CA ASP A 449 16.29 14.67 17.25
C ASP A 449 16.02 14.12 15.85
N ALA A 450 16.33 14.89 14.80
CA ALA A 450 16.23 14.43 13.42
C ALA A 450 17.12 13.18 13.17
N GLN A 451 18.36 13.22 13.64
CA GLN A 451 19.29 12.09 13.53
C GLN A 451 18.82 10.87 14.32
N ALA A 452 18.28 11.07 15.52
CA ALA A 452 17.72 10.00 16.34
C ALA A 452 16.51 9.35 15.68
N ALA A 453 15.62 10.14 15.08
CA ALA A 453 14.49 9.66 14.30
C ALA A 453 14.97 8.84 13.09
N TRP A 454 15.85 9.37 12.24
CA TRP A 454 16.38 8.62 11.10
C TRP A 454 16.98 7.27 11.53
N ASN A 455 17.88 7.27 12.52
CA ASN A 455 18.56 6.04 12.95
C ASN A 455 17.61 4.99 13.53
N SER A 456 16.62 5.41 14.33
CA SER A 456 15.71 4.48 15.01
C SER A 456 14.69 3.88 14.04
N PHE A 457 14.14 4.68 13.13
CA PHE A 457 13.15 4.18 12.16
C PHE A 457 13.78 3.37 11.02
N LEU A 458 15.03 3.67 10.63
CA LEU A 458 15.76 2.94 9.59
C LEU A 458 15.87 1.43 9.88
N ALA A 459 16.02 1.04 11.15
CA ALA A 459 16.16 -0.35 11.55
C ALA A 459 14.95 -1.24 11.19
N TYR A 460 13.79 -0.63 10.96
CA TYR A 460 12.52 -1.35 10.76
C TYR A 460 12.04 -1.37 9.31
N GLY A 461 12.78 -0.76 8.38
CA GLY A 461 12.63 -1.03 6.94
C GLY A 461 11.34 -0.51 6.28
N GLU A 462 10.66 0.46 6.89
CA GLU A 462 9.40 1.02 6.38
C GLU A 462 9.53 2.52 6.02
N ASP A 463 8.70 2.99 5.07
CA ASP A 463 8.56 4.42 4.77
C ASP A 463 7.71 5.07 5.86
N ILE A 464 8.17 6.21 6.40
CA ILE A 464 7.57 6.81 7.60
C ILE A 464 6.81 8.09 7.26
N GLY A 465 5.55 8.16 7.69
CA GLY A 465 4.72 9.36 7.56
C GLY A 465 4.90 10.32 8.74
N GLY A 466 4.90 11.62 8.46
CA GLY A 466 4.96 12.63 9.51
C GLY A 466 4.41 13.99 9.08
N TYR A 467 4.39 14.92 10.02
CA TYR A 467 3.84 16.26 9.84
C TYR A 467 4.42 17.24 10.87
N ILE A 468 4.11 18.53 10.70
CA ILE A 468 4.41 19.58 11.68
C ILE A 468 3.10 20.09 12.28
N VAL A 469 3.05 20.21 13.61
CA VAL A 469 1.94 20.86 14.29
C VAL A 469 2.10 22.37 14.23
N HIS A 470 1.03 23.08 13.86
CA HIS A 470 1.00 24.54 13.84
C HIS A 470 -0.05 25.08 14.83
N GLY A 471 0.23 25.00 16.13
CA GLY A 471 -0.49 25.77 17.15
C GLY A 471 0.20 27.12 17.42
N GLU A 472 -0.13 27.76 18.53
CA GLU A 472 0.59 28.95 19.01
C GLU A 472 2.10 28.62 19.10
N VAL A 473 3.00 29.59 18.92
CA VAL A 473 4.46 29.33 18.78
C VAL A 473 5.01 28.42 19.89
N GLU A 474 4.38 28.42 21.07
CA GLU A 474 4.72 27.63 22.24
C GLU A 474 4.52 26.10 22.12
N ASP A 475 3.63 25.59 21.25
CA ASP A 475 3.30 24.14 21.17
C ASP A 475 3.65 23.47 19.83
N ALA A 476 4.41 24.15 18.97
CA ALA A 476 4.81 23.62 17.67
C ALA A 476 5.74 22.41 17.79
N ALA A 477 5.51 21.36 17.01
CA ALA A 477 6.24 20.09 17.14
C ALA A 477 6.49 19.42 15.79
N PHE A 478 7.61 18.70 15.69
CA PHE A 478 7.87 17.74 14.62
C PHE A 478 7.29 16.38 15.01
N CYS A 479 6.36 15.85 14.24
CA CYS A 479 5.59 14.66 14.60
C CYS A 479 5.73 13.54 13.56
N ILE A 480 5.83 12.31 14.06
CA ILE A 480 5.73 11.07 13.29
C ILE A 480 4.56 10.27 13.87
N GLU A 481 3.64 9.88 12.99
CA GLU A 481 2.57 8.94 13.32
C GLU A 481 2.62 7.83 12.28
N HIS A 482 2.93 6.61 12.73
CA HIS A 482 3.14 5.47 11.84
C HIS A 482 2.55 4.20 12.43
N THR A 483 1.94 3.38 11.57
CA THR A 483 1.49 2.03 11.92
C THR A 483 2.31 1.04 11.13
N PHE A 484 3.10 0.24 11.84
CA PHE A 484 3.94 -0.80 11.26
C PHE A 484 3.11 -1.88 10.60
N VAL A 485 3.73 -2.62 9.68
CA VAL A 485 3.06 -3.71 8.97
C VAL A 485 2.42 -4.69 9.94
N ASN A 486 3.01 -5.03 11.09
CA ASN A 486 2.43 -5.96 12.07
C ASN A 486 1.31 -5.38 12.95
N GLY A 487 0.90 -4.13 12.75
CA GLY A 487 -0.20 -3.47 13.45
C GLY A 487 0.21 -2.62 14.65
N ASP A 488 1.46 -2.70 15.12
CA ASP A 488 1.92 -1.79 16.18
C ASP A 488 1.95 -0.36 15.65
N ALA A 489 1.60 0.60 16.49
CA ALA A 489 1.57 2.03 16.14
C ALA A 489 2.57 2.81 17.00
N VAL A 490 3.23 3.80 16.39
CA VAL A 490 4.12 4.72 17.08
C VAL A 490 3.68 6.16 16.83
N GLU A 491 3.60 6.91 17.92
CA GLU A 491 3.45 8.35 17.94
C GLU A 491 4.72 8.95 18.54
N TYR A 492 5.48 9.68 17.74
CA TYR A 492 6.69 10.39 18.15
C TYR A 492 6.50 11.88 17.94
N ARG A 493 6.90 12.69 18.93
CA ARG A 493 6.85 14.15 18.82
C ARG A 493 8.10 14.76 19.45
N SER A 494 8.75 15.62 18.67
CA SER A 494 9.94 16.38 19.07
C SER A 494 9.58 17.86 19.20
N PRO A 495 10.04 18.56 20.25
CA PRO A 495 9.87 19.99 20.33
C PRO A 495 10.65 20.67 19.19
N LEU A 496 10.12 21.79 18.71
CA LEU A 496 10.84 22.66 17.79
C LEU A 496 11.54 23.77 18.58
N ILE A 497 12.53 24.42 17.97
CA ILE A 497 13.29 25.50 18.58
C ILE A 497 12.73 26.85 18.13
N ILE A 498 12.41 27.71 19.10
CA ILE A 498 11.93 29.08 18.89
C ILE A 498 13.11 30.05 18.98
N GLY A 499 13.38 30.78 17.89
CA GLY A 499 14.34 31.88 17.88
C GLY A 499 15.80 31.48 18.16
N ARG A 500 16.67 32.48 18.38
CA ARG A 500 18.13 32.26 18.47
C ARG A 500 18.62 31.64 19.78
N LYS A 501 17.80 31.64 20.84
CA LYS A 501 18.18 31.26 22.21
C LYS A 501 18.12 29.76 22.51
N MET A 502 17.79 28.92 21.53
CA MET A 502 17.61 27.46 21.70
C MET A 502 16.45 27.10 22.65
N ASP A 503 15.45 27.97 22.77
CA ASP A 503 14.28 27.72 23.60
C ASP A 503 13.38 26.70 22.89
N PRO A 504 13.20 25.49 23.45
CA PRO A 504 12.35 24.49 22.84
C PRO A 504 10.87 24.78 23.14
N THR A 505 9.99 24.43 22.20
CA THR A 505 8.54 24.45 22.43
C THR A 505 8.16 23.53 23.58
N GLN A 506 7.08 23.88 24.27
CA GLN A 506 6.56 23.10 25.39
C GLN A 506 5.46 22.16 24.90
N ILE A 507 5.84 20.91 24.66
CA ILE A 507 4.94 19.87 24.11
C ILE A 507 4.53 18.82 25.16
N CYS A 508 4.71 19.11 26.45
CA CYS A 508 4.40 18.21 27.55
C CYS A 508 3.28 18.73 28.48
N GLU A 509 2.65 17.80 29.20
CA GLU A 509 1.67 18.04 30.26
C GLU A 509 1.96 17.14 31.48
N PRO A 510 1.46 17.47 32.68
CA PRO A 510 1.62 16.58 33.85
C PRO A 510 1.05 15.19 33.58
N PHE A 511 1.79 14.15 33.97
CA PHE A 511 1.30 12.77 33.91
C PHE A 511 0.44 12.49 35.15
N VAL A 512 -0.74 11.92 34.94
CA VAL A 512 -1.63 11.44 36.00
C VAL A 512 -1.77 9.93 35.84
N PRO A 513 -1.30 9.13 36.83
CA PRO A 513 -1.45 7.68 36.79
C PRO A 513 -2.92 7.29 36.67
N THR A 514 -3.22 6.30 35.84
CA THR A 514 -4.59 5.81 35.71
C THR A 514 -4.89 4.90 36.88
N THR A 515 -5.83 5.29 37.75
CA THR A 515 -6.26 4.45 38.87
C THR A 515 -6.99 3.22 38.33
N VAL A 516 -6.50 2.03 38.68
CA VAL A 516 -7.20 0.77 38.38
C VAL A 516 -8.56 0.81 39.10
N PRO A 517 -9.69 0.54 38.43
CA PRO A 517 -10.96 0.38 39.12
C PRO A 517 -10.82 -0.74 40.14
N THR A 518 -10.97 -0.41 41.42
CA THR A 518 -11.05 -1.42 42.48
C THR A 518 -12.24 -2.33 42.12
N PRO A 519 -12.08 -3.67 42.05
CA PRO A 519 -13.21 -4.55 41.87
C PRO A 519 -14.25 -4.23 42.94
N PRO A 520 -15.56 -4.14 42.62
CA PRO A 520 -16.57 -3.99 43.64
C PRO A 520 -16.39 -5.14 44.63
N ALA A 521 -16.29 -4.81 45.92
CA ALA A 521 -16.20 -5.79 46.98
C ALA A 521 -17.30 -6.84 46.78
N PRO A 522 -17.02 -8.14 46.95
CA PRO A 522 -18.03 -9.17 46.83
C PRO A 522 -19.21 -8.78 47.70
N GLN A 523 -20.38 -8.58 47.08
CA GLN A 523 -21.60 -8.31 47.81
C GLN A 523 -21.81 -9.46 48.76
N THR A 524 -21.63 -9.18 50.05
CA THR A 524 -22.03 -10.05 51.14
C THR A 524 -23.51 -10.38 50.90
N PRO A 525 -23.90 -11.66 50.79
CA PRO A 525 -25.30 -12.00 50.69
C PRO A 525 -26.02 -11.51 51.96
N PRO A 526 -27.27 -11.04 51.86
CA PRO A 526 -28.00 -10.55 53.02
C PRO A 526 -28.11 -11.67 54.06
N PRO A 527 -27.96 -11.35 55.36
CA PRO A 527 -27.97 -12.34 56.43
C PRO A 527 -29.32 -13.08 56.45
N GLY A 528 -29.24 -14.40 56.38
CA GLY A 528 -30.40 -15.28 56.32
C GLY A 528 -31.31 -15.17 57.54
N SER A 529 -32.61 -15.19 57.28
CA SER A 529 -33.64 -15.53 58.27
C SER A 529 -33.75 -17.05 58.38
N LYS A 530 -33.20 -17.55 59.48
CA LYS A 530 -33.53 -18.74 60.27
C LYS A 530 -34.50 -19.77 59.65
N GLY A 531 -34.06 -21.04 59.65
CA GLY A 531 -34.92 -22.12 60.12
C GLY A 531 -34.58 -23.52 59.62
N SER A 532 -34.12 -24.35 60.55
CA SER A 532 -34.37 -25.80 60.63
C SER A 532 -33.31 -26.75 60.05
N THR A 533 -32.41 -27.16 60.94
CA THR A 533 -31.81 -28.51 61.06
C THR A 533 -32.89 -29.62 61.08
N PRO A 534 -32.60 -30.92 60.80
CA PRO A 534 -31.50 -31.66 61.44
C PRO A 534 -30.74 -32.74 60.61
N SER A 535 -29.53 -33.06 61.11
CA SER A 535 -28.84 -34.37 61.22
C SER A 535 -28.96 -35.41 60.08
N GLY A 536 -27.90 -36.09 59.62
CA GLY A 536 -26.58 -36.33 60.16
C GLY A 536 -25.88 -37.50 59.42
N ASN A 537 -24.73 -37.90 59.96
CA ASN A 537 -23.90 -39.09 59.67
C ASN A 537 -22.78 -38.98 58.59
N SER A 538 -21.62 -38.56 59.09
CA SER A 538 -20.35 -39.31 59.16
C SER A 538 -20.11 -40.53 58.25
N GLY A 539 -18.92 -40.54 57.62
CA GLY A 539 -18.06 -41.74 57.59
C GLY A 539 -17.24 -41.95 56.32
N GLY A 540 -15.92 -42.10 56.49
CA GLY A 540 -15.18 -43.16 55.80
C GLY A 540 -14.18 -42.76 54.71
N SER A 541 -12.91 -42.93 55.03
CA SER A 541 -11.72 -42.81 54.18
C SER A 541 -11.51 -44.03 53.25
N SER A 542 -10.98 -43.77 52.05
CA SER A 542 -10.07 -44.57 51.21
C SER A 542 -10.39 -46.05 50.90
N HIS A 543 -10.36 -46.42 49.62
CA HIS A 543 -9.50 -47.51 49.10
C HIS A 543 -9.51 -47.59 47.56
N SER A 544 -8.36 -48.06 47.05
CA SER A 544 -7.90 -48.25 45.67
C SER A 544 -8.56 -49.40 44.89
N GLY A 545 -8.47 -49.38 43.55
CA GLY A 545 -8.56 -50.61 42.75
C GLY A 545 -8.74 -50.45 41.22
N THR A 546 -7.63 -50.24 40.51
CA THR A 546 -7.20 -50.84 39.21
C THR A 546 -8.18 -51.35 38.13
N THR A 547 -7.90 -50.92 36.88
CA THR A 547 -7.72 -51.64 35.56
C THR A 547 -8.54 -50.98 34.43
N LYS A 548 -8.21 -50.92 33.12
CA LYS A 548 -7.03 -51.19 32.26
C LYS A 548 -7.33 -50.58 30.87
N THR A 549 -6.31 -49.98 30.23
CA THR A 549 -5.94 -50.02 28.79
C THR A 549 -6.99 -50.00 27.65
N GLY A 550 -6.77 -49.11 26.67
CA GLY A 550 -6.97 -49.44 25.25
C GLY A 550 -7.21 -48.25 24.31
N SER A 551 -6.18 -47.56 23.85
CA SER A 551 -6.26 -46.73 22.62
C SER A 551 -4.98 -46.83 21.81
N ALA A 552 -5.00 -47.73 20.83
CA ALA A 552 -4.14 -47.68 19.66
C ALA A 552 -4.98 -47.11 18.51
N SER A 553 -4.51 -46.03 17.90
CA SER A 553 -4.99 -45.61 16.59
C SER A 553 -3.79 -45.19 15.76
N ALA A 554 -3.55 -46.00 14.74
CA ALA A 554 -2.49 -45.89 13.78
C ALA A 554 -2.73 -44.71 12.82
N SER A 555 -1.60 -44.20 12.36
CA SER A 555 -1.34 -43.33 11.23
C SER A 555 -2.19 -43.61 9.97
N THR A 556 -2.73 -42.53 9.41
CA THR A 556 -2.84 -42.37 7.95
C THR A 556 -2.51 -40.93 7.58
N ALA A 557 -1.54 -40.80 6.68
CA ALA A 557 -1.00 -39.55 6.19
C ALA A 557 -1.94 -38.91 5.15
N THR A 558 -2.19 -37.61 5.27
CA THR A 558 -2.67 -36.75 4.19
C THR A 558 -2.04 -35.37 4.30
N SER A 559 -1.12 -35.11 3.37
CA SER A 559 -0.74 -33.83 2.77
C SER A 559 -1.09 -32.54 3.54
N ALA A 560 -0.09 -31.97 4.20
CA ALA A 560 -0.11 -30.59 4.66
C ALA A 560 0.04 -29.63 3.46
N THR A 561 -1.08 -29.08 2.99
CA THR A 561 -1.09 -27.85 2.18
C THR A 561 -0.82 -26.65 3.09
N ALA A 562 0.12 -25.81 2.66
CA ALA A 562 0.57 -24.60 3.34
C ALA A 562 -0.60 -23.70 3.75
N ALA A 563 -0.76 -23.49 5.06
CA ALA A 563 -1.67 -22.49 5.60
C ALA A 563 -1.07 -21.10 5.37
N ALA A 564 -1.76 -20.26 4.59
CA ALA A 564 -1.46 -18.86 4.44
C ALA A 564 -1.77 -18.13 5.76
N ASN A 565 -0.83 -17.30 6.24
CA ASN A 565 -1.01 -16.41 7.38
C ASN A 565 -2.06 -15.32 7.05
N HIS A 566 -3.36 -15.59 7.20
CA HIS A 566 -4.39 -14.56 7.18
C HIS A 566 -4.49 -13.88 8.55
N ARG A 567 -4.61 -12.55 8.54
CA ARG A 567 -4.90 -11.76 9.73
C ARG A 567 -6.41 -11.57 9.83
N PRO A 568 -7.00 -11.72 11.03
CA PRO A 568 -8.43 -11.52 11.20
C PRO A 568 -8.82 -10.07 10.88
N ARG A 569 -9.86 -9.91 10.03
CA ARG A 569 -10.42 -8.60 9.69
C ARG A 569 -11.08 -7.94 10.90
N ASN A 570 -10.77 -6.66 11.12
CA ASN A 570 -11.46 -5.86 12.13
C ASN A 570 -12.82 -5.38 11.61
N PHE A 571 -13.87 -6.19 11.81
CA PHE A 571 -15.23 -5.89 11.36
C PHE A 571 -15.79 -4.59 11.95
N ALA A 572 -15.50 -4.29 13.22
CA ALA A 572 -16.00 -3.08 13.88
C ALA A 572 -15.44 -1.80 13.24
N LEU A 573 -14.13 -1.76 12.95
CA LEU A 573 -13.50 -0.63 12.26
C LEU A 573 -14.03 -0.49 10.82
N ILE A 574 -14.19 -1.61 10.11
CA ILE A 574 -14.73 -1.60 8.75
C ILE A 574 -16.16 -1.06 8.76
N GLU A 575 -17.01 -1.53 9.67
CA GLU A 575 -18.38 -1.02 9.80
C GLU A 575 -18.38 0.48 10.14
N LYS A 576 -17.60 0.92 11.13
CA LYS A 576 -17.44 2.34 11.49
C LYS A 576 -17.06 3.21 10.29
N ASN A 577 -16.09 2.76 9.49
CA ASN A 577 -15.66 3.46 8.29
C ASN A 577 -16.74 3.51 7.21
N ARG A 578 -17.49 2.42 7.02
CA ARG A 578 -18.60 2.36 6.07
C ARG A 578 -19.74 3.29 6.49
N ARG A 579 -20.10 3.30 7.78
CA ARG A 579 -21.09 4.22 8.36
C ARG A 579 -20.65 5.68 8.19
N ALA A 580 -19.38 6.00 8.42
CA ALA A 580 -18.87 7.36 8.25
C ALA A 580 -18.92 7.87 6.79
N LYS A 581 -18.83 6.96 5.81
CA LYS A 581 -18.86 7.28 4.37
C LYS A 581 -20.26 7.22 3.75
N THR A 582 -21.23 6.63 4.45
CA THR A 582 -22.55 6.32 3.91
C THR A 582 -23.59 7.18 4.60
N THR A 583 -24.29 8.02 3.83
CA THR A 583 -25.41 8.79 4.35
C THR A 583 -26.70 8.17 3.84
N PHE A 584 -27.43 7.50 4.74
CA PHE A 584 -28.73 6.92 4.39
C PHE A 584 -29.78 8.01 4.20
N PRO A 585 -30.54 8.00 3.08
CA PRO A 585 -31.67 8.91 2.94
C PRO A 585 -32.73 8.59 4.00
N ALA A 586 -33.54 9.58 4.36
CA ALA A 586 -34.63 9.40 5.32
C ALA A 586 -35.66 8.37 4.82
N THR A 587 -35.87 8.32 3.51
CA THR A 587 -36.68 7.32 2.81
C THR A 587 -35.88 6.72 1.66
N PRO A 588 -35.93 5.39 1.45
CA PRO A 588 -35.28 4.76 0.31
C PRO A 588 -35.79 5.33 -1.02
N SER A 589 -34.91 5.41 -2.01
CA SER A 589 -35.26 5.90 -3.34
C SER A 589 -36.19 4.91 -4.04
N SER A 590 -37.36 5.40 -4.46
CA SER A 590 -38.41 4.58 -5.05
C SER A 590 -38.20 4.34 -6.54
N SER A 591 -38.12 3.09 -6.95
CA SER A 591 -38.02 2.63 -8.34
C SER A 591 -39.33 2.02 -8.85
N GLY A 592 -40.38 1.95 -8.03
CA GLY A 592 -41.73 1.57 -8.46
C GLY A 592 -41.81 0.18 -9.10
N ARG A 593 -40.97 -0.76 -8.64
CA ARG A 593 -40.79 -2.11 -9.20
C ARG A 593 -40.33 -2.15 -10.67
N ALA A 594 -39.66 -1.10 -11.18
CA ALA A 594 -39.01 -1.18 -12.48
C ALA A 594 -37.77 -2.11 -12.46
N PHE A 595 -37.14 -2.26 -11.28
CA PHE A 595 -35.93 -3.04 -11.07
C PHE A 595 -36.15 -4.15 -10.05
N GLY A 596 -35.48 -5.29 -10.27
CA GLY A 596 -35.22 -6.31 -9.25
C GLY A 596 -33.73 -6.54 -9.12
N ALA A 597 -33.23 -6.73 -7.90
CA ALA A 597 -31.84 -7.06 -7.63
C ALA A 597 -31.69 -8.58 -7.41
N PHE A 598 -30.68 -9.19 -8.03
CA PHE A 598 -30.43 -10.62 -8.00
C PHE A 598 -28.96 -10.88 -7.62
N ILE A 599 -28.74 -11.27 -6.37
CA ILE A 599 -27.41 -11.45 -5.79
C ILE A 599 -27.05 -12.94 -5.75
N THR A 600 -25.85 -13.29 -6.21
CA THR A 600 -25.24 -14.59 -5.93
C THR A 600 -24.33 -14.48 -4.72
N SER A 601 -24.66 -15.17 -3.62
CA SER A 601 -23.75 -15.32 -2.48
C SER A 601 -23.30 -16.76 -2.35
N CYS A 602 -21.97 -16.97 -2.38
CA CYS A 602 -21.36 -18.27 -2.17
C CYS A 602 -20.44 -18.22 -0.97
N LEU A 603 -20.78 -18.97 0.07
CA LEU A 603 -19.92 -19.09 1.24
C LEU A 603 -18.87 -20.18 1.02
N PRO A 604 -17.58 -19.89 1.24
CA PRO A 604 -16.54 -20.90 1.19
C PRO A 604 -16.62 -21.85 2.39
N ASP A 605 -15.91 -22.97 2.29
CA ASP A 605 -15.80 -23.95 3.39
C ASP A 605 -14.84 -23.47 4.49
N ASP A 606 -13.90 -22.60 4.13
CA ASP A 606 -12.99 -21.96 5.09
C ASP A 606 -13.76 -21.04 6.04
N ALA A 607 -13.60 -21.26 7.35
CA ALA A 607 -14.40 -20.59 8.38
C ALA A 607 -14.13 -19.07 8.46
N GLU A 608 -12.90 -18.63 8.26
CA GLU A 608 -12.52 -17.21 8.32
C GLU A 608 -13.07 -16.47 7.09
N HIS A 609 -12.81 -16.99 5.90
CA HIS A 609 -13.37 -16.43 4.66
C HIS A 609 -14.90 -16.45 4.67
N ARG A 610 -15.50 -17.47 5.28
CA ARG A 610 -16.95 -17.56 5.44
C ARG A 610 -17.49 -16.45 6.34
N ALA A 611 -16.81 -16.12 7.43
CA ALA A 611 -17.19 -15.01 8.30
C ALA A 611 -17.05 -13.65 7.58
N ASP A 612 -15.94 -13.45 6.87
CA ASP A 612 -15.66 -12.24 6.08
C ASP A 612 -16.73 -11.96 5.03
N ARG A 613 -17.11 -13.01 4.28
CA ARG A 613 -18.10 -12.93 3.21
C ARG A 613 -19.50 -12.65 3.75
N LYS A 614 -19.88 -13.25 4.87
CA LYS A 614 -21.14 -12.91 5.56
C LYS A 614 -21.16 -11.44 5.99
N PHE A 615 -20.08 -10.95 6.58
CA PHE A 615 -20.00 -9.55 7.05
C PHE A 615 -20.16 -8.55 5.90
N ASP A 616 -19.49 -8.80 4.76
CA ASP A 616 -19.62 -7.93 3.59
C ASP A 616 -21.02 -8.00 2.96
N PHE A 617 -21.59 -9.21 2.91
CA PHE A 617 -22.90 -9.42 2.34
C PHE A 617 -24.03 -8.79 3.17
N GLU A 618 -24.00 -8.92 4.51
CA GLU A 618 -24.93 -8.24 5.42
C GLU A 618 -24.91 -6.72 5.20
N TRP A 619 -23.71 -6.14 5.06
CA TRP A 619 -23.59 -4.72 4.76
C TRP A 619 -24.21 -4.35 3.41
N GLN A 620 -23.97 -5.15 2.37
CA GLN A 620 -24.57 -4.92 1.05
C GLN A 620 -26.09 -4.96 1.13
N LEU A 621 -26.68 -5.97 1.79
CA LEU A 621 -28.13 -6.08 1.93
C LEU A 621 -28.73 -4.88 2.66
N GLU A 622 -28.13 -4.48 3.79
CA GLU A 622 -28.58 -3.28 4.51
C GLU A 622 -28.47 -2.03 3.63
N TRP A 623 -27.35 -1.89 2.90
CA TRP A 623 -27.12 -0.75 2.02
C TRP A 623 -28.22 -0.64 0.97
N TRP A 624 -28.54 -1.73 0.28
CA TRP A 624 -29.58 -1.74 -0.76
C TRP A 624 -30.97 -1.45 -0.20
N ARG A 625 -31.34 -2.09 0.93
CA ARG A 625 -32.63 -1.88 1.59
C ARG A 625 -32.83 -0.44 2.06
N ARG A 626 -31.77 0.21 2.54
CA ARG A 626 -31.86 1.57 3.08
C ARG A 626 -31.68 2.66 2.02
N MET A 627 -31.04 2.35 0.89
CA MET A 627 -30.84 3.30 -0.22
C MET A 627 -31.98 3.26 -1.23
N THR A 628 -32.59 2.09 -1.45
CA THR A 628 -33.57 1.85 -2.51
C THR A 628 -34.74 1.00 -2.03
N ASP A 629 -35.86 1.06 -2.73
CA ASP A 629 -37.01 0.17 -2.53
C ASP A 629 -36.93 -1.12 -3.38
N ILE A 630 -35.80 -1.38 -4.04
CA ILE A 630 -35.66 -2.45 -5.02
C ILE A 630 -35.72 -3.80 -4.31
N PRO A 631 -36.62 -4.71 -4.72
CA PRO A 631 -36.67 -6.07 -4.19
C PRO A 631 -35.36 -6.83 -4.45
N VAL A 632 -34.81 -7.47 -3.41
CA VAL A 632 -33.54 -8.22 -3.49
C VAL A 632 -33.79 -9.72 -3.38
N HIS A 633 -33.42 -10.45 -4.43
CA HIS A 633 -33.46 -11.90 -4.53
C HIS A 633 -32.05 -12.48 -4.40
N VAL A 634 -31.87 -13.49 -3.58
CA VAL A 634 -30.55 -14.05 -3.25
C VAL A 634 -30.50 -15.52 -3.61
N ILE A 635 -29.49 -15.91 -4.40
CA ILE A 635 -29.04 -17.30 -4.51
C ILE A 635 -28.02 -17.56 -3.40
N ALA A 636 -28.43 -18.25 -2.35
CA ALA A 636 -27.62 -18.58 -1.18
C ALA A 636 -26.94 -19.95 -1.40
N SER A 637 -25.76 -19.93 -2.02
CA SER A 637 -24.95 -21.11 -2.31
C SER A 637 -24.07 -21.49 -1.12
N ASN A 638 -24.19 -22.74 -0.67
CA ASN A 638 -23.47 -23.27 0.50
C ASN A 638 -23.81 -22.57 1.84
N TRP A 639 -25.01 -22.01 2.01
CA TRP A 639 -25.48 -21.45 3.29
C TRP A 639 -26.22 -22.51 4.12
N THR A 640 -26.03 -22.55 5.44
CA THR A 640 -26.80 -23.42 6.35
C THR A 640 -28.12 -22.76 6.78
N ASP A 641 -29.04 -23.54 7.35
CA ASP A 641 -30.31 -23.01 7.87
C ASP A 641 -30.09 -22.06 9.05
N GLU A 642 -29.15 -22.42 9.93
CA GLU A 642 -28.80 -21.63 11.11
C GLU A 642 -28.21 -20.27 10.70
N GLU A 643 -27.41 -20.24 9.64
CA GLU A 643 -26.79 -19.00 9.16
C GLU A 643 -27.80 -18.07 8.50
N ILE A 644 -28.77 -18.62 7.77
CA ILE A 644 -29.86 -17.84 7.20
C ILE A 644 -30.78 -17.32 8.31
N ALA A 645 -31.10 -18.16 9.29
CA ALA A 645 -31.92 -17.77 10.43
C ALA A 645 -31.23 -16.72 11.32
N ALA A 646 -29.91 -16.78 11.45
CA ALA A 646 -29.13 -15.80 12.21
C ALA A 646 -28.90 -14.49 11.43
N SER A 647 -29.06 -14.49 10.12
CA SER A 647 -28.86 -13.32 9.28
C SER A 647 -30.01 -12.33 9.42
N LYS A 648 -29.68 -11.14 9.93
CA LYS A 648 -30.66 -10.08 10.12
C LYS A 648 -31.20 -9.62 8.77
N GLU A 649 -30.34 -9.25 7.82
CA GLU A 649 -30.82 -8.63 6.59
C GLU A 649 -31.44 -9.66 5.62
N LEU A 650 -31.05 -10.94 5.65
CA LEU A 650 -31.74 -11.98 4.88
C LEU A 650 -33.18 -12.17 5.34
N SER A 651 -33.45 -12.13 6.64
CA SER A 651 -34.81 -12.29 7.18
C SER A 651 -35.78 -11.20 6.68
N LEU A 652 -35.26 -10.00 6.41
CA LEU A 652 -36.04 -8.83 5.98
C LEU A 652 -36.35 -8.83 4.48
N LEU A 653 -35.75 -9.72 3.67
CA LEU A 653 -35.92 -9.67 2.21
C LEU A 653 -37.36 -9.86 1.76
N SER A 654 -38.07 -10.78 2.40
CA SER A 654 -39.46 -11.08 2.05
C SER A 654 -40.40 -9.90 2.32
N GLU A 655 -40.14 -9.11 3.36
CA GLU A 655 -40.89 -7.90 3.71
C GLU A 655 -40.76 -6.80 2.63
N HIS A 656 -39.69 -6.86 1.85
CA HIS A 656 -39.40 -5.94 0.74
C HIS A 656 -39.62 -6.57 -0.65
N GLY A 657 -40.38 -7.67 -0.72
CA GLY A 657 -40.74 -8.35 -1.98
C GLY A 657 -39.61 -9.16 -2.61
N GLY A 658 -38.50 -9.34 -1.89
CA GLY A 658 -37.37 -10.17 -2.25
C GLY A 658 -37.54 -11.64 -1.80
N GLY A 659 -36.49 -12.44 -1.97
CA GLY A 659 -36.54 -13.85 -1.56
C GLY A 659 -35.18 -14.54 -1.56
N ILE A 660 -35.12 -15.73 -0.95
CA ILE A 660 -33.90 -16.53 -0.80
C ILE A 660 -34.10 -17.88 -1.49
N THR A 661 -33.18 -18.24 -2.37
CA THR A 661 -33.09 -19.58 -2.98
C THR A 661 -31.82 -20.26 -2.49
N ARG A 662 -31.96 -21.28 -1.66
CA ARG A 662 -30.82 -22.07 -1.17
C ARG A 662 -30.39 -23.10 -2.20
N VAL A 663 -29.08 -23.20 -2.43
CA VAL A 663 -28.50 -24.19 -3.34
C VAL A 663 -27.23 -24.79 -2.73
N ALA A 664 -26.92 -26.02 -3.17
CA ALA A 664 -25.65 -26.67 -2.85
C ALA A 664 -24.46 -25.86 -3.38
N PRO A 665 -23.23 -26.08 -2.85
CA PRO A 665 -22.04 -25.38 -3.33
C PRO A 665 -21.86 -25.57 -4.85
N ARG A 666 -21.83 -24.47 -5.59
CA ARG A 666 -21.58 -24.48 -7.02
C ARG A 666 -20.87 -23.22 -7.51
N ILE A 667 -20.31 -23.31 -8.71
CA ILE A 667 -19.50 -22.25 -9.31
C ILE A 667 -20.34 -21.02 -9.69
N LEU A 668 -19.69 -19.86 -9.73
CA LEU A 668 -20.33 -18.55 -9.91
C LEU A 668 -21.26 -18.46 -11.13
N ILE A 669 -20.85 -19.02 -12.27
CA ILE A 669 -21.66 -18.97 -13.50
C ILE A 669 -23.02 -19.66 -13.35
N GLU A 670 -23.10 -20.76 -12.60
CA GLU A 670 -24.35 -21.48 -12.39
C GLU A 670 -25.32 -20.64 -11.55
N ASN A 671 -24.81 -19.96 -10.52
CA ASN A 671 -25.62 -19.01 -9.74
C ASN A 671 -26.08 -17.82 -10.59
N ARG A 672 -25.21 -17.24 -11.43
CA ARG A 672 -25.58 -16.12 -12.31
C ARG A 672 -26.61 -16.50 -13.36
N ILE A 673 -26.53 -17.71 -13.92
CA ILE A 673 -27.56 -18.25 -14.83
C ILE A 673 -28.91 -18.30 -14.12
N ASP A 674 -28.95 -18.75 -12.86
CA ASP A 674 -30.21 -18.79 -12.12
C ASP A 674 -30.72 -17.39 -11.74
N CYS A 675 -29.84 -16.44 -11.39
CA CYS A 675 -30.22 -15.03 -11.25
C CYS A 675 -30.87 -14.47 -12.53
N LEU A 676 -30.29 -14.75 -13.70
CA LEU A 676 -30.83 -14.32 -14.99
C LEU A 676 -32.18 -14.99 -15.31
N LYS A 677 -32.33 -16.29 -15.02
CA LYS A 677 -33.61 -16.98 -15.16
C LYS A 677 -34.69 -16.39 -14.25
N GLN A 678 -34.34 -16.05 -13.00
CA GLN A 678 -35.29 -15.39 -12.09
C GLN A 678 -35.69 -14.00 -12.60
N LEU A 679 -34.75 -13.22 -13.14
CA LEU A 679 -35.07 -11.98 -13.84
C LEU A 679 -36.06 -12.23 -14.99
N TYR A 680 -35.76 -13.16 -15.89
CA TYR A 680 -36.62 -13.38 -17.06
C TYR A 680 -38.02 -13.91 -16.70
N ALA A 681 -38.14 -14.67 -15.62
CA ALA A 681 -39.43 -15.10 -15.08
C ALA A 681 -40.18 -14.01 -14.29
N SER A 682 -39.53 -12.88 -13.98
CA SER A 682 -40.11 -11.80 -13.18
C SER A 682 -40.88 -10.76 -14.00
N ASP A 683 -41.63 -9.90 -13.30
CA ASP A 683 -42.33 -8.76 -13.88
C ASP A 683 -41.46 -7.49 -14.01
N PHE A 684 -40.21 -7.52 -13.56
CA PHE A 684 -39.30 -6.37 -13.61
C PHE A 684 -38.90 -6.03 -15.06
N ASP A 685 -38.71 -4.74 -15.35
CA ASP A 685 -38.16 -4.29 -16.64
C ASP A 685 -36.64 -4.49 -16.71
N TRP A 686 -35.97 -4.42 -15.56
CA TRP A 686 -34.53 -4.53 -15.43
C TRP A 686 -34.13 -5.41 -14.24
N GLY A 687 -33.05 -6.17 -14.42
CA GLY A 687 -32.42 -6.94 -13.34
C GLY A 687 -31.03 -6.42 -13.03
N ILE A 688 -30.73 -6.22 -11.76
CA ILE A 688 -29.41 -5.86 -11.26
C ILE A 688 -28.74 -7.15 -10.77
N ILE A 689 -27.89 -7.75 -11.60
CA ILE A 689 -27.16 -8.97 -11.27
C ILE A 689 -25.88 -8.60 -10.53
N MET A 690 -25.68 -9.16 -9.34
CA MET A 690 -24.58 -8.77 -8.45
C MET A 690 -23.90 -9.96 -7.79
N ASP A 691 -22.62 -9.77 -7.47
CA ASP A 691 -21.95 -10.53 -6.44
C ASP A 691 -22.36 -10.00 -5.04
N ASP A 692 -21.99 -10.73 -3.99
CA ASP A 692 -22.26 -10.48 -2.57
C ASP A 692 -21.25 -9.53 -1.89
N ASP A 693 -20.64 -8.64 -2.68
CA ASP A 693 -19.74 -7.56 -2.21
C ASP A 693 -19.92 -6.23 -2.98
N ALA A 694 -21.07 -6.01 -3.61
CA ALA A 694 -21.28 -4.90 -4.54
C ALA A 694 -22.21 -3.78 -3.99
N VAL A 695 -21.64 -2.60 -3.73
CA VAL A 695 -22.38 -1.37 -3.40
C VAL A 695 -21.96 -0.19 -4.29
N LEU A 696 -22.68 0.94 -4.24
CA LEU A 696 -22.35 2.15 -5.01
C LEU A 696 -21.79 3.26 -4.12
N MET A 697 -20.78 3.97 -4.62
CA MET A 697 -20.21 5.12 -3.92
C MET A 697 -21.20 6.28 -3.83
N GLN A 698 -21.19 6.98 -2.69
CA GLN A 698 -21.97 8.20 -2.44
C GLN A 698 -21.07 9.42 -2.38
N ALA A 699 -20.91 10.10 -3.51
CA ALA A 699 -20.36 11.45 -3.53
C ALA A 699 -21.18 12.30 -4.50
N GLU A 700 -21.32 13.59 -4.21
CA GLU A 700 -22.02 14.54 -5.08
C GLU A 700 -21.44 14.56 -6.50
N SER A 701 -20.12 14.36 -6.61
CA SER A 701 -19.41 14.26 -7.88
C SER A 701 -19.75 13.02 -8.71
N HIS A 702 -20.45 12.02 -8.15
CA HIS A 702 -20.79 10.78 -8.84
C HIS A 702 -22.14 10.83 -9.56
N ASN A 703 -22.82 11.99 -9.55
CA ASN A 703 -23.86 12.40 -10.50
C ASN A 703 -25.00 11.39 -10.81
N SER A 704 -25.37 10.53 -9.86
CA SER A 704 -26.73 10.04 -9.50
C SER A 704 -26.61 8.89 -8.48
N SER A 705 -25.56 8.07 -8.55
CA SER A 705 -25.34 6.90 -7.65
C SER A 705 -26.62 6.03 -7.58
N TYR A 706 -27.06 5.61 -6.39
CA TYR A 706 -28.28 4.83 -6.18
C TYR A 706 -29.56 5.50 -6.72
N ARG A 707 -29.59 6.83 -6.83
CA ARG A 707 -30.75 7.57 -7.35
C ARG A 707 -30.99 7.30 -8.84
N LEU A 708 -29.98 6.80 -9.56
CA LEU A 708 -30.12 6.46 -10.98
C LEU A 708 -31.33 5.54 -11.21
N PHE A 709 -31.56 4.54 -10.35
CA PHE A 709 -32.64 3.57 -10.56
C PHE A 709 -34.03 4.22 -10.48
N ALA A 710 -34.26 5.08 -9.49
CA ALA A 710 -35.49 5.85 -9.39
C ALA A 710 -35.65 6.83 -10.54
N GLU A 711 -34.57 7.50 -10.95
CA GLU A 711 -34.57 8.42 -12.08
C GLU A 711 -34.90 7.70 -13.40
N MET A 712 -34.36 6.48 -13.60
CA MET A 712 -34.66 5.61 -14.74
C MET A 712 -36.11 5.11 -14.72
N ALA A 713 -36.60 4.67 -13.55
CA ALA A 713 -37.97 4.23 -13.39
C ALA A 713 -38.96 5.36 -13.75
N THR A 714 -38.67 6.59 -13.32
CA THR A 714 -39.50 7.77 -13.60
C THR A 714 -39.59 8.09 -15.09
N LYS A 715 -38.50 7.90 -15.85
CA LYS A 715 -38.49 8.10 -17.30
C LYS A 715 -39.11 6.95 -18.08
N GLY A 716 -39.20 5.77 -17.48
CA GLY A 716 -39.63 4.55 -18.12
C GLY A 716 -38.54 3.92 -19.00
N LYS A 717 -38.62 2.61 -19.21
CA LYS A 717 -37.60 1.84 -19.93
C LYS A 717 -37.37 2.28 -21.38
N ASP A 718 -38.39 2.83 -22.04
CA ASP A 718 -38.34 3.20 -23.46
C ASP A 718 -37.43 4.41 -23.70
N ALA A 719 -37.27 5.28 -22.69
CA ALA A 719 -36.32 6.39 -22.74
C ALA A 719 -34.87 5.92 -22.88
N TYR A 720 -34.60 4.65 -22.52
CA TYR A 720 -33.28 4.02 -22.57
C TYR A 720 -33.15 3.02 -23.73
N ASN A 721 -33.93 3.19 -24.80
CA ASN A 721 -33.78 2.39 -26.01
C ASN A 721 -32.34 2.50 -26.55
N GLY A 722 -31.74 1.35 -26.83
CA GLY A 722 -30.33 1.24 -27.19
C GLY A 722 -29.40 1.02 -25.99
N VAL A 723 -29.90 0.99 -24.76
CA VAL A 723 -29.21 0.47 -23.57
C VAL A 723 -29.84 -0.89 -23.21
N ASP A 724 -29.08 -1.97 -23.35
CA ASP A 724 -29.56 -3.34 -23.07
C ASP A 724 -28.87 -3.96 -21.84
N VAL A 725 -27.55 -3.83 -21.78
CA VAL A 725 -26.73 -4.27 -20.65
C VAL A 725 -25.82 -3.11 -20.25
N PHE A 726 -25.72 -2.81 -18.96
CA PHE A 726 -24.75 -1.83 -18.49
C PHE A 726 -24.15 -2.12 -17.13
N ALA A 727 -22.99 -1.53 -16.85
CA ALA A 727 -22.34 -1.59 -15.54
C ALA A 727 -21.92 -0.19 -15.06
N PRO A 728 -21.81 0.03 -13.74
CA PRO A 728 -21.18 1.24 -13.20
C PRO A 728 -19.70 1.36 -13.60
N ILE A 729 -19.13 2.54 -13.39
CA ILE A 729 -17.68 2.74 -13.48
C ILE A 729 -17.00 1.93 -12.37
N TYR A 730 -15.98 1.14 -12.69
CA TYR A 730 -15.13 0.54 -11.66
C TYR A 730 -14.03 1.51 -11.22
N GLY A 731 -14.23 2.11 -10.04
CA GLY A 731 -13.42 3.23 -9.58
C GLY A 731 -11.92 2.95 -9.41
N ARG A 732 -11.51 1.67 -9.21
CA ARG A 732 -10.09 1.29 -9.12
C ARG A 732 -9.38 1.26 -10.48
N LYS A 733 -10.10 1.10 -11.59
CA LYS A 733 -9.51 1.00 -12.95
C LYS A 733 -9.65 2.28 -13.76
N VAL A 734 -10.73 3.03 -13.57
CA VAL A 734 -11.06 4.18 -14.40
C VAL A 734 -10.90 5.45 -13.57
N PRO A 735 -9.96 6.36 -13.90
CA PRO A 735 -9.89 7.66 -13.26
C PRO A 735 -11.08 8.52 -13.72
N PHE A 736 -12.14 8.60 -12.90
CA PHE A 736 -13.40 9.25 -13.26
C PHE A 736 -13.55 10.67 -12.69
N SER A 737 -12.88 11.02 -11.58
CA SER A 737 -13.10 12.29 -10.88
C SER A 737 -12.85 13.51 -11.75
N LYS A 738 -11.83 13.47 -12.63
CA LYS A 738 -11.55 14.59 -13.55
C LYS A 738 -12.68 14.80 -14.56
N GLU A 739 -13.27 13.71 -15.04
CA GLU A 739 -14.29 13.77 -16.08
C GLU A 739 -15.67 14.14 -15.52
N LEU A 740 -16.03 13.59 -14.36
CA LEU A 740 -17.30 13.91 -13.71
C LEU A 740 -17.34 15.33 -13.13
N ASN A 741 -16.19 15.89 -12.75
CA ASN A 741 -16.09 17.25 -12.20
C ASN A 741 -15.66 18.31 -13.23
N ALA A 742 -15.58 17.96 -14.52
CA ALA A 742 -15.22 18.94 -15.55
C ALA A 742 -16.30 20.02 -15.70
N PRO A 743 -15.94 21.30 -15.96
CA PRO A 743 -16.91 22.33 -16.29
C PRO A 743 -17.76 21.91 -17.50
N GLY A 744 -19.08 22.07 -17.40
CA GLY A 744 -20.02 21.70 -18.47
C GLY A 744 -20.15 20.20 -18.70
N ASN A 745 -19.80 19.36 -17.71
CA ASN A 745 -19.98 17.92 -17.83
C ASN A 745 -21.47 17.56 -18.04
N PRO A 746 -21.77 16.56 -18.90
CA PRO A 746 -23.14 16.18 -19.24
C PRO A 746 -23.86 15.43 -18.10
N TYR A 747 -23.12 14.92 -17.12
CA TYR A 747 -23.60 13.94 -16.14
C TYR A 747 -24.52 14.57 -15.08
N THR A 748 -24.44 15.88 -14.87
CA THR A 748 -25.36 16.59 -13.97
C THR A 748 -26.79 16.54 -14.51
N ASN A 749 -26.97 16.75 -15.81
CA ASN A 749 -28.29 16.89 -16.44
C ASN A 749 -28.76 15.64 -17.20
N ASN A 750 -27.85 14.70 -17.48
CA ASN A 750 -28.16 13.50 -18.25
C ASN A 750 -27.64 12.23 -17.58
N HIS A 751 -28.32 11.12 -17.82
CA HIS A 751 -27.77 9.77 -17.70
C HIS A 751 -26.95 9.47 -18.94
N VAL A 752 -25.67 9.17 -18.76
CA VAL A 752 -24.72 8.98 -19.85
C VAL A 752 -24.21 7.55 -19.85
N PHE A 753 -24.48 6.85 -20.93
CA PHE A 753 -24.03 5.49 -21.18
C PHE A 753 -23.01 5.51 -22.32
N LYS A 754 -21.87 4.86 -22.14
CA LYS A 754 -20.83 4.75 -23.17
C LYS A 754 -20.59 3.29 -23.51
N LYS A 755 -20.41 2.96 -24.79
CA LYS A 755 -20.05 1.61 -25.24
C LYS A 755 -18.89 1.06 -24.41
N SER A 756 -19.06 -0.14 -23.88
CA SER A 756 -17.99 -0.89 -23.24
C SER A 756 -18.22 -2.39 -23.41
N THR A 757 -17.18 -3.09 -23.86
CA THR A 757 -17.13 -4.56 -23.91
C THR A 757 -16.31 -5.14 -22.75
N ASP A 758 -15.94 -4.30 -21.78
CA ASP A 758 -15.14 -4.64 -20.60
C ASP A 758 -15.90 -4.21 -19.33
N LEU A 759 -17.08 -4.79 -19.15
CA LEU A 759 -17.88 -4.54 -17.96
C LEU A 759 -17.32 -5.33 -16.77
N LYS A 760 -17.41 -4.73 -15.60
CA LYS A 760 -17.02 -5.37 -14.34
C LYS A 760 -18.16 -6.31 -13.91
N GLY A 761 -17.88 -7.60 -13.79
CA GLY A 761 -18.89 -8.62 -13.51
C GLY A 761 -19.63 -8.49 -12.18
N SER A 762 -19.05 -7.85 -11.18
CA SER A 762 -19.57 -7.81 -9.80
C SER A 762 -20.90 -7.07 -9.68
N MET A 763 -21.21 -6.20 -10.64
CA MET A 763 -22.52 -5.57 -10.77
C MET A 763 -22.80 -5.23 -12.22
N ILE A 764 -23.85 -5.81 -12.78
CA ILE A 764 -24.35 -5.53 -14.12
C ILE A 764 -25.87 -5.35 -14.07
N VAL A 765 -26.39 -4.48 -14.91
CA VAL A 765 -27.82 -4.25 -15.09
C VAL A 765 -28.21 -4.77 -16.46
N VAL A 766 -29.24 -5.60 -16.51
CA VAL A 766 -29.68 -6.33 -17.69
C VAL A 766 -31.15 -6.06 -17.92
N ARG A 767 -31.51 -5.69 -19.14
CA ARG A 767 -32.90 -5.54 -19.57
C ARG A 767 -33.60 -6.91 -19.58
N ASN A 768 -34.87 -6.96 -19.17
CA ASN A 768 -35.65 -8.19 -19.23
C ASN A 768 -36.05 -8.50 -20.68
N PHE A 769 -35.18 -9.20 -21.40
CA PHE A 769 -35.36 -9.53 -22.81
C PHE A 769 -36.60 -10.39 -23.08
N GLU A 770 -36.97 -11.32 -22.18
CA GLU A 770 -38.17 -12.15 -22.36
C GLU A 770 -39.44 -11.30 -22.33
N LYS A 771 -39.53 -10.35 -21.39
CA LYS A 771 -40.65 -9.40 -21.32
C LYS A 771 -40.80 -8.55 -22.58
N GLU A 772 -39.71 -8.36 -23.33
CA GLU A 772 -39.68 -7.65 -24.61
C GLU A 772 -39.83 -8.55 -25.85
N GLY A 773 -40.03 -9.86 -25.66
CA GLY A 773 -40.08 -10.82 -26.77
C GLY A 773 -38.73 -11.00 -27.49
N ARG A 774 -37.62 -10.64 -26.84
CA ARG A 774 -36.25 -10.76 -27.35
C ARG A 774 -35.59 -12.01 -26.79
N LYS A 775 -34.55 -12.50 -27.49
CA LYS A 775 -33.83 -13.70 -27.07
C LYS A 775 -33.16 -13.49 -25.69
N PRO A 776 -33.37 -14.39 -24.71
CA PRO A 776 -32.73 -14.26 -23.40
C PRO A 776 -31.20 -14.23 -23.51
N LEU A 777 -30.55 -13.42 -22.68
CA LEU A 777 -29.10 -13.43 -22.53
C LEU A 777 -28.73 -14.43 -21.43
N LEU A 778 -28.43 -15.66 -21.83
CA LEU A 778 -28.01 -16.72 -20.93
C LEU A 778 -26.65 -17.29 -21.38
N PRO A 779 -25.62 -17.25 -20.51
CA PRO A 779 -24.39 -18.00 -20.75
C PRO A 779 -24.66 -19.49 -20.86
N ASP A 780 -23.85 -20.15 -21.68
CA ASP A 780 -23.81 -21.61 -21.76
C ASP A 780 -23.34 -22.23 -20.43
N PRO A 781 -24.13 -23.13 -19.80
CA PRO A 781 -23.77 -23.77 -18.54
C PRO A 781 -22.47 -24.59 -18.61
N SER A 782 -22.03 -25.00 -19.81
CA SER A 782 -20.78 -25.72 -20.01
C SER A 782 -19.53 -24.85 -19.81
N PHE A 783 -19.67 -23.52 -19.80
CA PHE A 783 -18.55 -22.60 -19.56
C PHE A 783 -18.19 -22.58 -18.07
N ARG A 784 -17.50 -23.62 -17.59
CA ARG A 784 -17.14 -23.81 -16.17
C ARG A 784 -15.76 -23.25 -15.81
N THR A 785 -15.29 -22.23 -16.54
CA THR A 785 -13.97 -21.59 -16.36
C THR A 785 -14.09 -20.11 -16.01
N HIS A 786 -12.96 -19.46 -15.69
CA HIS A 786 -12.93 -18.02 -15.38
C HIS A 786 -13.21 -17.14 -16.61
N GLY A 787 -13.73 -15.94 -16.37
CA GLY A 787 -14.06 -14.96 -17.43
C GLY A 787 -15.51 -15.05 -17.88
N GLU A 788 -16.42 -15.51 -17.01
CA GLU A 788 -17.84 -15.61 -17.30
C GLU A 788 -18.51 -14.24 -17.46
N ASP A 789 -18.00 -13.21 -16.77
CA ASP A 789 -18.42 -11.83 -16.97
C ASP A 789 -18.13 -11.34 -18.39
N THR A 790 -16.92 -11.63 -18.87
CA THR A 790 -16.47 -11.36 -20.23
C THR A 790 -17.28 -12.19 -21.22
N TYR A 791 -17.57 -13.45 -20.89
CA TYR A 791 -18.43 -14.30 -21.71
C TYR A 791 -19.81 -13.67 -21.89
N LEU A 792 -20.48 -13.27 -20.80
CA LEU A 792 -21.81 -12.68 -20.83
C LEU A 792 -21.85 -11.42 -21.71
N VAL A 793 -20.85 -10.54 -21.59
CA VAL A 793 -20.75 -9.30 -22.40
C VAL A 793 -20.55 -9.62 -23.88
N LEU A 794 -19.64 -10.54 -24.21
CA LEU A 794 -19.42 -10.94 -25.60
C LEU A 794 -20.66 -11.63 -26.18
N GLN A 795 -21.35 -12.46 -25.39
CA GLN A 795 -22.60 -13.10 -25.77
C GLN A 795 -23.67 -12.05 -26.07
N ALA A 796 -23.84 -11.04 -25.21
CA ALA A 796 -24.79 -9.94 -25.44
C ALA A 796 -24.52 -9.22 -26.76
N VAL A 797 -23.27 -8.81 -26.98
CA VAL A 797 -22.87 -8.10 -28.19
C VAL A 797 -23.05 -8.98 -29.44
N SER A 798 -22.73 -10.27 -29.36
CA SER A 798 -22.91 -11.22 -30.47
C SER A 798 -24.38 -11.47 -30.82
N LEU A 799 -25.30 -11.32 -29.86
CA LEU A 799 -26.75 -11.43 -30.06
C LEU A 799 -27.37 -10.12 -30.58
N GLY A 800 -26.57 -9.09 -30.80
CA GLY A 800 -27.06 -7.80 -31.26
C GLY A 800 -27.47 -6.85 -30.13
N TYR A 801 -27.15 -7.15 -28.88
CA TYR A 801 -27.45 -6.25 -27.75
C TYR A 801 -26.33 -5.23 -27.52
N SER A 802 -26.67 -4.11 -26.89
CA SER A 802 -25.70 -3.11 -26.48
C SER A 802 -25.16 -3.41 -25.07
N SER A 803 -23.87 -3.15 -24.89
CA SER A 803 -23.17 -3.27 -23.62
C SER A 803 -22.49 -1.93 -23.34
N MET A 804 -22.81 -1.32 -22.20
CA MET A 804 -22.42 0.06 -21.89
C MET A 804 -21.91 0.23 -20.46
N THR A 805 -21.07 1.22 -20.23
CA THR A 805 -20.74 1.72 -18.90
C THR A 805 -21.62 2.93 -18.61
N CYS A 806 -22.35 2.92 -17.50
CA CYS A 806 -23.08 4.07 -16.99
C CYS A 806 -22.14 4.97 -16.19
N TRP A 807 -22.02 6.23 -16.61
CA TRP A 807 -21.10 7.19 -15.99
C TRP A 807 -21.71 7.95 -14.80
N ASN A 808 -22.94 7.63 -14.44
CA ASN A 808 -23.65 8.21 -13.31
C ASN A 808 -23.61 7.32 -12.05
N MET A 809 -22.85 6.23 -12.09
CA MET A 809 -22.66 5.31 -10.96
C MET A 809 -21.21 4.85 -10.89
N VAL A 810 -20.69 4.73 -9.66
CA VAL A 810 -19.35 4.21 -9.39
C VAL A 810 -19.47 3.03 -8.43
N LEU A 811 -18.94 1.89 -8.83
CA LEU A 811 -18.92 0.66 -8.04
C LEU A 811 -17.88 0.76 -6.93
N GLU A 812 -18.29 0.38 -5.73
CA GLU A 812 -17.44 0.10 -4.59
C GLU A 812 -17.54 -1.39 -4.24
N GLU A 813 -16.51 -2.15 -4.63
CA GLU A 813 -16.36 -3.54 -4.18
C GLU A 813 -15.87 -3.56 -2.74
N LEU A 814 -16.62 -4.25 -1.89
CA LEU A 814 -16.26 -4.49 -0.50
C LEU A 814 -15.02 -5.40 -0.44
N SER A 815 -14.32 -5.36 0.69
CA SER A 815 -12.95 -5.87 0.86
C SER A 815 -12.82 -7.40 0.97
N GLY A 816 -13.69 -8.17 0.32
CA GLY A 816 -13.57 -9.63 0.26
C GLY A 816 -12.34 -10.04 -0.54
N GLU A 817 -11.56 -10.99 -0.02
CA GLU A 817 -10.51 -11.64 -0.80
C GLU A 817 -11.13 -12.55 -1.87
N SER A 818 -10.49 -12.62 -3.03
CA SER A 818 -10.93 -13.50 -4.12
C SER A 818 -10.61 -14.95 -3.76
N THR A 819 -11.62 -15.75 -3.46
CA THR A 819 -11.53 -17.19 -3.14
C THR A 819 -11.08 -18.09 -4.31
N PHE A 820 -10.82 -17.50 -5.48
CA PHE A 820 -10.78 -18.22 -6.75
C PHE A 820 -9.38 -18.55 -7.30
N ALA A 821 -8.31 -17.97 -6.75
CA ALA A 821 -6.95 -18.24 -7.20
C ALA A 821 -5.93 -18.10 -6.06
N ASN A 822 -4.95 -19.01 -6.01
CA ASN A 822 -3.90 -19.03 -4.98
C ASN A 822 -2.75 -18.05 -5.31
N GLY A 823 -3.09 -16.87 -5.87
CA GLY A 823 -2.14 -15.85 -6.31
C GLY A 823 -2.31 -15.41 -7.77
N ASP A 824 -1.53 -14.40 -8.17
CA ASP A 824 -1.65 -13.72 -9.48
C ASP A 824 -1.28 -14.61 -10.68
N ASP A 825 -0.36 -15.56 -10.51
CA ASP A 825 0.05 -16.51 -11.56
C ASP A 825 -1.04 -17.55 -11.85
N ASP A 826 -1.66 -18.10 -10.81
CA ASP A 826 -2.78 -19.04 -10.93
C ASP A 826 -3.98 -18.32 -11.58
N ARG A 827 -4.27 -17.09 -11.16
CA ARG A 827 -5.28 -16.23 -11.77
C ARG A 827 -5.01 -15.99 -13.25
N THR A 828 -3.77 -15.68 -13.62
CA THR A 828 -3.39 -15.41 -15.02
C THR A 828 -3.56 -16.65 -15.90
N LYS A 829 -3.17 -17.83 -15.42
CA LYS A 829 -3.34 -19.11 -16.13
C LYS A 829 -4.81 -19.45 -16.32
N LYS A 830 -5.60 -19.34 -15.26
CA LYS A 830 -7.05 -19.56 -15.26
C LYS A 830 -7.80 -18.62 -16.20
N MET A 831 -7.44 -17.33 -16.20
CA MET A 831 -7.99 -16.33 -17.13
C MET A 831 -7.63 -16.63 -18.58
N ARG A 832 -6.39 -17.04 -18.86
CA ARG A 832 -5.98 -17.43 -20.22
C ARG A 832 -6.82 -18.60 -20.74
N LYS A 833 -6.98 -19.66 -19.94
CA LYS A 833 -7.81 -20.84 -20.30
C LYS A 833 -9.25 -20.44 -20.63
N GLY A 834 -9.84 -19.55 -19.83
CA GLY A 834 -11.18 -19.03 -20.11
C GLY A 834 -11.25 -18.24 -21.42
N HIS A 835 -10.27 -17.36 -21.66
CA HIS A 835 -10.21 -16.58 -22.88
C HIS A 835 -9.92 -17.42 -24.13
N ASP A 836 -9.17 -18.52 -24.02
CA ASP A 836 -9.00 -19.48 -25.12
C ASP A 836 -10.36 -20.06 -25.54
N LEU A 837 -11.21 -20.47 -24.58
CA LEU A 837 -12.57 -20.96 -24.87
C LEU A 837 -13.46 -19.87 -25.48
N LEU A 838 -13.30 -18.60 -25.07
CA LEU A 838 -14.03 -17.49 -25.70
C LEU A 838 -13.55 -17.26 -27.13
N VAL A 839 -12.27 -17.39 -27.41
CA VAL A 839 -11.71 -17.30 -28.78
C VAL A 839 -12.17 -18.48 -29.61
N GLU A 840 -12.29 -19.68 -29.06
CA GLU A 840 -12.89 -20.82 -29.77
C GLU A 840 -14.36 -20.51 -30.16
N LYS A 841 -15.14 -19.98 -29.22
CA LYS A 841 -16.57 -19.68 -29.44
C LYS A 841 -16.83 -18.50 -30.37
N PHE A 842 -16.08 -17.40 -30.22
CA PHE A 842 -16.29 -16.14 -30.93
C PHE A 842 -15.19 -15.82 -31.96
N GLY A 843 -14.26 -16.74 -32.20
CA GLY A 843 -13.15 -16.54 -33.13
C GLY A 843 -13.61 -16.28 -34.56
N GLN A 844 -14.67 -16.96 -35.00
CA GLN A 844 -15.32 -16.70 -36.29
C GLN A 844 -15.86 -15.26 -36.42
N LEU A 845 -16.14 -14.60 -35.29
CA LEU A 845 -16.59 -13.21 -35.25
C LEU A 845 -15.42 -12.21 -35.11
N GLY A 846 -14.17 -12.66 -35.14
CA GLY A 846 -12.97 -11.81 -35.03
C GLY A 846 -12.45 -11.61 -33.60
N LEU A 847 -12.88 -12.41 -32.62
CA LEU A 847 -12.27 -12.38 -31.29
C LEU A 847 -10.91 -13.10 -31.33
N ARG A 848 -9.86 -12.48 -30.75
CA ARG A 848 -8.52 -13.07 -30.71
C ARG A 848 -7.89 -12.88 -29.33
N LEU A 849 -6.84 -13.63 -29.04
CA LEU A 849 -5.90 -13.30 -27.96
C LEU A 849 -4.83 -12.33 -28.46
N LYS A 850 -4.39 -11.41 -27.60
CA LYS A 850 -3.20 -10.58 -27.87
C LYS A 850 -1.94 -11.43 -27.80
N ALA A 851 -1.01 -11.23 -28.74
CA ALA A 851 0.25 -11.96 -28.80
C ALA A 851 1.02 -11.84 -27.46
N GLY A 852 1.44 -12.99 -26.91
CA GLY A 852 2.18 -13.06 -25.64
C GLY A 852 1.36 -12.68 -24.40
N SER A 853 0.05 -12.48 -24.50
CA SER A 853 -0.80 -12.00 -23.39
C SER A 853 -1.96 -12.96 -23.10
N HIS A 854 -2.50 -12.86 -21.88
CA HIS A 854 -3.76 -13.52 -21.51
C HIS A 854 -4.97 -12.65 -21.87
N SER A 855 -4.80 -11.41 -22.34
CA SER A 855 -5.90 -10.51 -22.67
C SER A 855 -6.45 -10.71 -24.08
N LEU A 856 -7.75 -10.46 -24.26
CA LEU A 856 -8.42 -10.49 -25.56
C LEU A 856 -8.12 -9.23 -26.40
N ASP A 857 -8.00 -9.42 -27.71
CA ASP A 857 -8.19 -8.37 -28.71
C ASP A 857 -9.62 -8.45 -29.24
N LYS A 858 -10.41 -7.42 -28.91
CA LYS A 858 -11.83 -7.31 -29.22
C LYS A 858 -12.10 -6.43 -30.45
N LYS A 859 -11.08 -5.88 -31.13
CA LYS A 859 -11.27 -4.87 -32.18
C LYS A 859 -12.12 -5.36 -33.37
N GLU A 860 -11.79 -6.51 -33.93
CA GLU A 860 -12.52 -7.08 -35.07
C GLU A 860 -13.90 -7.59 -34.63
N PHE A 861 -13.96 -8.27 -33.48
CA PHE A 861 -15.21 -8.66 -32.83
C PHE A 861 -16.19 -7.49 -32.67
N GLU A 862 -15.72 -6.37 -32.12
CA GLU A 862 -16.52 -5.18 -31.97
C GLU A 862 -16.94 -4.58 -33.29
N ARG A 863 -16.06 -4.57 -34.30
CA ARG A 863 -16.40 -4.07 -35.63
C ARG A 863 -17.53 -4.90 -36.26
N ALA A 864 -17.45 -6.23 -36.14
CA ALA A 864 -18.43 -7.15 -36.70
C ALA A 864 -19.77 -7.12 -35.95
N CYS A 865 -19.75 -7.11 -34.62
CA CYS A 865 -20.95 -7.32 -33.81
C CYS A 865 -21.60 -6.03 -33.30
N TRP A 866 -20.82 -4.96 -33.09
CA TRP A 866 -21.37 -3.66 -32.67
C TRP A 866 -21.98 -2.90 -33.85
N GLY A 867 -21.33 -2.97 -35.01
CA GLY A 867 -21.78 -2.30 -36.24
C GLY A 867 -22.01 -0.79 -36.05
N ALA A 868 -23.14 -0.31 -36.56
CA ALA A 868 -23.54 1.09 -36.56
C ALA A 868 -24.25 1.57 -35.27
N LYS A 869 -24.33 0.73 -34.22
CA LYS A 869 -25.02 1.12 -32.98
C LYS A 869 -24.36 2.35 -32.31
N PRO A 870 -25.13 3.23 -31.66
CA PRO A 870 -24.59 4.37 -30.93
C PRO A 870 -23.51 3.95 -29.93
N LYS A 871 -22.39 4.70 -29.90
CA LYS A 871 -21.31 4.47 -28.92
C LYS A 871 -21.54 5.24 -27.62
N ARG A 872 -22.51 6.15 -27.60
CA ARG A 872 -22.89 6.97 -26.47
C ARG A 872 -24.39 7.22 -26.54
N ILE A 873 -25.06 7.08 -25.41
CA ILE A 873 -26.49 7.38 -25.23
C ILE A 873 -26.60 8.34 -24.06
N GLU A 874 -27.37 9.41 -24.26
CA GLU A 874 -27.64 10.42 -23.26
C GLU A 874 -29.15 10.56 -23.10
N VAL A 875 -29.62 10.41 -21.87
CA VAL A 875 -31.04 10.54 -21.52
C VAL A 875 -31.14 11.64 -20.48
N ALA A 876 -31.94 12.68 -20.75
CA ALA A 876 -32.13 13.76 -19.79
C ALA A 876 -32.73 13.23 -18.48
N LYS A 877 -32.20 13.68 -17.35
CA LYS A 877 -32.73 13.31 -16.03
C LYS A 877 -34.17 13.79 -15.84
N PRO A 878 -34.96 13.16 -14.96
CA PRO A 878 -36.21 13.77 -14.51
C PRO A 878 -35.92 15.10 -13.80
N LEU A 879 -36.80 16.08 -14.01
CA LEU A 879 -36.72 17.41 -13.40
C LEU A 879 -37.01 17.36 -11.91
#